data_AF-M6GFP8-F1
#
_entry.id   AF-M6GFP8-F1
#
_cell.length_a   1.000
_cell.length_b   1.000
_cell.length_c   1.000
_cell.angle_alpha   90.00
_cell.angle_beta   90.00
_cell.angle_gamma   90.00
#
_symmetry.space_group_name_H-M   'P 1'
#
loop_
_entity.id
_entity.type
_entity.pdbx_description
1 polymer ?
#
loop_
_entity_poly.entity_id
_entity_poly.type
_entity_poly.pdbx_seq_one_letter_code
_entity_poly.pdbx_strand_id
1 'polypeptide(L)'
;MELLGKFYVGCPELKDAIELSFEYIEKCPFLTHKLISQFKELINFEAKDQHNNFRRQTILLKTLIDKIEKGSCSCLQVFHGIAKLFLKFKFQYVNGYKDRTIRFYTYTIPLSKKIKDIRKMIWDTLDLYFLENQDECFQVLKDYSAVGGEISKEILEYDLLFIFNIIDNHLKNEFFEHYLYVQKLIRWLQRHNIQSSKFERYRNDFINPMYDLFTKVNMYGYGHKEDYEFDDYGEFLRLKELEIRSAYIFKDQADMDSFHSMFTDIVNVHKPETIHLESLDFILEENFKRDYNIGFKFLELLAKRNDKLLFIPTRSLKQILVIEENVCLVWELIEKISFRSKPLWKISFFTEIDSALIKNEHIDMILEIFREIENLKFMSLDWAERYLNFDYELYDKILTIVTERNREPNVKIGLQIHYFEKTFKMLSKNMPLIQEAYLQQAKIDSHFDYNKNGLFRIIEMNPGFLKDYFDYFYFSDDIEFTERKADWGFIWEIEGMGPVFSEIFKRITEKNVFSGFSSHFLNNFFSNLKEDKKAKANEFLFELLKANYKDIRIVNLIVNIARYARKEIYENILLLYISLNQDPDVFGKIWWRGNGGEYNGGDISGEIEANDWKKILSIIERSEHGTNLIPIKKVIKDRIYSCLRFAESEKTNLFLDR
;
A
#
# COMPACT_ATOMS: atom_id res chain seq x y z
N MET A 1 -6.97 -25.95 19.13
CA MET A 1 -6.55 -24.53 19.14
C MET A 1 -7.69 -23.58 19.53
N GLU A 2 -8.77 -23.45 18.76
CA GLU A 2 -9.89 -22.53 19.10
C GLU A 2 -10.54 -22.80 20.47
N LEU A 3 -10.70 -24.07 20.84
CA LEU A 3 -11.22 -24.45 22.15
C LEU A 3 -10.28 -24.04 23.31
N LEU A 4 -8.96 -24.15 23.12
CA LEU A 4 -7.96 -23.76 24.11
C LEU A 4 -7.92 -22.24 24.30
N GLY A 5 -8.16 -21.47 23.22
CA GLY A 5 -8.22 -20.01 23.26
C GLY A 5 -9.23 -19.45 24.26
N LYS A 6 -10.33 -20.16 24.52
CA LYS A 6 -11.34 -19.75 25.51
C LYS A 6 -10.78 -19.69 26.94
N PHE A 7 -9.76 -20.47 27.25
CA PHE A 7 -9.12 -20.54 28.56
C PHE A 7 -8.01 -19.49 28.75
N TYR A 8 -7.67 -18.73 27.69
CA TYR A 8 -6.67 -17.66 27.77
C TYR A 8 -7.21 -16.37 28.43
N VAL A 9 -8.54 -16.27 28.56
CA VAL A 9 -9.23 -15.09 29.06
C VAL A 9 -9.53 -15.25 30.55
N GLY A 10 -8.49 -15.11 31.39
CA GLY A 10 -8.64 -14.95 32.84
C GLY A 10 -9.12 -16.19 33.62
N CYS A 11 -9.03 -17.40 33.05
CA CYS A 11 -9.38 -18.64 33.74
C CYS A 11 -8.26 -19.10 34.71
N PRO A 12 -8.60 -19.76 35.83
CA PRO A 12 -7.61 -20.40 36.71
C PRO A 12 -6.69 -21.39 35.99
N GLU A 13 -7.21 -22.10 34.98
CA GLU A 13 -6.54 -23.14 34.19
C GLU A 13 -5.66 -22.58 33.05
N LEU A 14 -5.38 -21.27 33.05
CA LEU A 14 -4.59 -20.60 32.00
C LEU A 14 -3.26 -21.31 31.73
N LYS A 15 -2.54 -21.70 32.78
CA LYS A 15 -1.23 -22.36 32.66
C LYS A 15 -1.37 -23.70 31.92
N ASP A 16 -2.31 -24.53 32.34
CA ASP A 16 -2.54 -25.86 31.74
C ASP A 16 -2.98 -25.73 30.28
N ALA A 17 -3.84 -24.75 29.96
CA ALA A 17 -4.25 -24.48 28.59
C ALA A 17 -3.08 -24.07 27.68
N ILE A 18 -2.14 -23.27 28.20
CA ILE A 18 -0.92 -22.90 27.47
C ILE A 18 0.01 -24.10 27.31
N GLU A 19 0.22 -24.90 28.36
CA GLU A 19 1.05 -26.11 28.30
C GLU A 19 0.51 -27.12 27.28
N LEU A 20 -0.80 -27.37 27.29
CA LEU A 20 -1.47 -28.22 26.30
C LEU A 20 -1.32 -27.68 24.88
N SER A 21 -1.33 -26.36 24.71
CA SER A 21 -1.15 -25.74 23.40
C SER A 21 0.27 -25.94 22.86
N PHE A 22 1.26 -25.87 23.74
CA PHE A 22 2.65 -26.19 23.40
C PHE A 22 2.84 -27.66 23.06
N GLU A 23 2.26 -28.57 23.85
CA GLU A 23 2.29 -30.01 23.53
C GLU A 23 1.57 -30.33 22.21
N TYR A 24 0.54 -29.57 21.88
CA TYR A 24 -0.19 -29.73 20.63
C TYR A 24 0.61 -29.26 19.42
N ILE A 25 1.30 -28.11 19.49
CA ILE A 25 2.14 -27.65 18.37
C ILE A 25 3.40 -28.51 18.20
N GLU A 26 3.93 -29.11 19.25
CA GLU A 26 5.03 -30.09 19.14
C GLU A 26 4.61 -31.31 18.29
N LYS A 27 3.35 -31.75 18.42
CA LYS A 27 2.78 -32.81 17.57
C LYS A 27 2.34 -32.32 16.19
N CYS A 28 2.09 -31.02 16.04
CA CYS A 28 1.58 -30.40 14.82
C CYS A 28 2.27 -29.06 14.52
N PRO A 29 3.57 -29.05 14.13
CA PRO A 29 4.36 -27.82 14.00
C PRO A 29 3.81 -26.82 12.97
N PHE A 30 3.08 -27.28 11.96
CA PHE A 30 2.43 -26.42 10.96
C PHE A 30 1.37 -25.47 11.56
N LEU A 31 0.94 -25.69 12.82
CA LEU A 31 -0.02 -24.83 13.53
C LEU A 31 0.64 -23.70 14.34
N THR A 32 1.97 -23.61 14.37
CA THR A 32 2.72 -22.58 15.13
C THR A 32 2.25 -21.16 14.81
N HIS A 33 2.09 -20.81 13.52
CA HIS A 33 1.60 -19.48 13.13
C HIS A 33 0.18 -19.19 13.62
N LYS A 34 -0.72 -20.20 13.62
CA LYS A 34 -2.08 -20.06 14.16
C LYS A 34 -2.05 -19.79 15.66
N LEU A 35 -1.16 -20.45 16.40
CA LEU A 35 -1.00 -20.22 17.84
C LEU A 35 -0.48 -18.81 18.14
N ILE A 36 0.53 -18.33 17.40
CA ILE A 36 1.05 -16.96 17.55
C ILE A 36 -0.08 -15.94 17.31
N SER A 37 -0.91 -16.13 16.28
CA SER A 37 -2.06 -15.27 16.00
C SER A 37 -3.07 -15.26 17.15
N GLN A 38 -3.37 -16.43 17.72
CA GLN A 38 -4.27 -16.53 18.86
C GLN A 38 -3.73 -15.82 20.11
N PHE A 39 -2.44 -15.94 20.40
CA PHE A 39 -1.83 -15.21 21.52
C PHE A 39 -1.83 -13.71 21.30
N LYS A 40 -1.59 -13.26 20.06
CA LYS A 40 -1.68 -11.85 19.67
C LYS A 40 -3.07 -11.25 19.92
N GLU A 41 -4.13 -12.01 19.66
CA GLU A 41 -5.50 -11.55 19.89
C GLU A 41 -5.91 -11.64 21.35
N LEU A 42 -5.55 -12.73 22.03
CA LEU A 42 -6.15 -13.11 23.31
C LEU A 42 -5.31 -12.76 24.53
N ILE A 43 -3.98 -12.66 24.42
CA ILE A 43 -3.05 -12.39 25.54
C ILE A 43 -2.30 -11.06 25.33
N ASN A 44 -2.86 -10.15 24.53
CA ASN A 44 -2.28 -8.83 24.32
C ASN A 44 -2.26 -7.98 25.62
N PHE A 45 -1.48 -6.89 25.64
CA PHE A 45 -1.49 -5.96 26.77
C PHE A 45 -2.70 -5.02 26.72
N GLU A 46 -3.50 -5.04 27.79
CA GLU A 46 -4.66 -4.16 27.95
C GLU A 46 -4.65 -3.45 29.32
N ALA A 47 -5.46 -2.40 29.47
CA ALA A 47 -5.59 -1.67 30.74
C ALA A 47 -6.00 -2.60 31.91
N LYS A 48 -6.85 -3.60 31.66
CA LYS A 48 -7.28 -4.58 32.67
C LYS A 48 -6.13 -5.48 33.17
N ASP A 49 -5.12 -5.72 32.33
CA ASP A 49 -3.98 -6.56 32.73
C ASP A 49 -3.07 -5.84 33.71
N GLN A 50 -2.99 -4.51 33.65
CA GLN A 50 -2.23 -3.72 34.61
C GLN A 50 -2.78 -3.89 36.03
N HIS A 51 -4.11 -3.93 36.20
CA HIS A 51 -4.73 -4.21 37.50
C HIS A 51 -4.39 -5.61 38.02
N ASN A 52 -4.22 -6.57 37.12
CA ASN A 52 -3.82 -7.95 37.44
C ASN A 52 -2.29 -8.16 37.35
N ASN A 53 -1.50 -7.08 37.41
CA ASN A 53 -0.04 -7.09 37.36
C ASN A 53 0.52 -7.99 36.23
N PHE A 54 -0.08 -7.90 35.04
CA PHE A 54 0.33 -8.61 33.81
C PHE A 54 0.52 -10.13 34.00
N ARG A 55 -0.34 -10.73 34.83
CA ARG A 55 -0.26 -12.16 35.19
C ARG A 55 -0.31 -13.08 33.97
N ARG A 56 -1.17 -12.78 32.99
CA ARG A 56 -1.36 -13.64 31.80
C ARG A 56 -0.11 -13.69 30.93
N GLN A 57 0.45 -12.52 30.63
CA GLN A 57 1.67 -12.36 29.85
C GLN A 57 2.86 -13.03 30.54
N THR A 58 2.92 -12.92 31.88
CA THR A 58 3.95 -13.59 32.68
C THR A 58 3.86 -15.12 32.60
N ILE A 59 2.66 -15.67 32.77
CA ILE A 59 2.46 -17.13 32.75
C ILE A 59 2.83 -17.66 31.37
N LEU A 60 2.35 -17.02 30.30
CA LEU A 60 2.71 -17.40 28.93
C LEU A 60 4.23 -17.44 28.73
N LEU A 61 4.92 -16.35 29.08
CA LEU A 61 6.35 -16.25 28.83
C LEU A 61 7.17 -17.25 29.65
N LYS A 62 6.84 -17.43 30.95
CA LYS A 62 7.52 -18.41 31.80
C LYS A 62 7.33 -19.83 31.29
N THR A 63 6.09 -20.23 31.02
CA THR A 63 5.80 -21.57 30.51
C THR A 63 6.48 -21.82 29.16
N LEU A 64 6.58 -20.79 28.32
CA LEU A 64 7.25 -20.88 27.03
C LEU A 64 8.77 -21.09 27.20
N ILE A 65 9.42 -20.29 28.04
CA ILE A 65 10.85 -20.42 28.35
C ILE A 65 11.15 -21.79 28.98
N ASP A 66 10.34 -22.24 29.94
CA ASP A 66 10.48 -23.55 30.59
C ASP A 66 10.42 -24.72 29.57
N LYS A 67 9.68 -24.57 28.47
CA LYS A 67 9.61 -25.58 27.39
C LYS A 67 10.82 -25.49 26.45
N ILE A 68 11.30 -24.28 26.16
CA ILE A 68 12.51 -24.05 25.36
C ILE A 68 13.75 -24.62 26.06
N GLU A 69 13.88 -24.39 27.37
CA GLU A 69 14.97 -24.97 28.20
C GLU A 69 14.96 -26.51 28.20
N LYS A 70 13.82 -27.12 27.89
CA LYS A 70 13.66 -28.58 27.73
C LYS A 70 13.88 -29.07 26.29
N GLY A 71 14.34 -28.20 25.38
CA GLY A 71 14.71 -28.54 24.00
C GLY A 71 13.58 -28.42 22.96
N SER A 72 12.50 -27.70 23.26
CA SER A 72 11.36 -27.54 22.34
C SER A 72 11.65 -26.51 21.24
N CYS A 73 11.97 -27.00 20.04
CA CYS A 73 12.21 -26.16 18.85
C CYS A 73 10.94 -25.40 18.41
N SER A 74 9.74 -26.01 18.52
CA SER A 74 8.49 -25.34 18.12
C SER A 74 8.15 -24.19 19.06
N CYS A 75 8.45 -24.34 20.35
CA CYS A 75 8.29 -23.25 21.32
C CYS A 75 9.28 -22.10 21.07
N LEU A 76 10.50 -22.39 20.61
CA LEU A 76 11.45 -21.33 20.24
C LEU A 76 10.90 -20.45 19.09
N GLN A 77 10.26 -21.05 18.09
CA GLN A 77 9.56 -20.30 17.03
C GLN A 77 8.39 -19.45 17.57
N VAL A 78 7.59 -20.00 18.48
CA VAL A 78 6.53 -19.23 19.15
C VAL A 78 7.11 -18.06 19.94
N PHE A 79 8.23 -18.27 20.62
CA PHE A 79 8.91 -17.25 21.40
C PHE A 79 9.33 -16.05 20.56
N HIS A 80 9.93 -16.25 19.38
CA HIS A 80 10.25 -15.14 18.49
C HIS A 80 9.00 -14.32 18.09
N GLY A 81 7.87 -15.00 17.83
CA GLY A 81 6.59 -14.33 17.56
C GLY A 81 6.07 -13.52 18.75
N ILE A 82 6.18 -14.06 19.97
CA ILE A 82 5.77 -13.38 21.20
C ILE A 82 6.71 -12.23 21.57
N ALA A 83 8.02 -12.38 21.39
CA ALA A 83 9.01 -11.33 21.62
C ALA A 83 8.70 -10.08 20.78
N LYS A 84 8.44 -10.26 19.48
CA LYS A 84 8.03 -9.17 18.56
C LYS A 84 6.74 -8.47 18.99
N LEU A 85 5.83 -9.19 19.63
CA LEU A 85 4.58 -8.64 20.13
C LEU A 85 4.78 -7.87 21.43
N PHE A 86 5.44 -8.49 22.42
CA PHE A 86 5.54 -7.99 23.79
C PHE A 86 6.60 -6.89 23.96
N LEU A 87 7.53 -6.74 23.01
CA LEU A 87 8.51 -5.66 23.02
C LEU A 87 7.96 -4.33 22.47
N LYS A 88 6.71 -4.27 22.01
CA LYS A 88 6.07 -3.02 21.57
C LYS A 88 5.82 -2.03 22.71
N PHE A 89 5.70 -0.75 22.37
CA PHE A 89 5.45 0.34 23.31
C PHE A 89 3.94 0.64 23.51
N LYS A 90 3.12 0.40 22.49
CA LYS A 90 1.67 0.65 22.47
C LYS A 90 0.89 -0.53 21.91
N PHE A 91 -0.33 -0.69 22.39
CA PHE A 91 -1.22 -1.82 22.09
C PHE A 91 -2.63 -1.32 21.80
N GLN A 92 -3.27 -1.91 20.79
CA GLN A 92 -4.65 -1.59 20.42
C GLN A 92 -5.56 -2.78 20.72
N TYR A 93 -6.76 -2.51 21.23
CA TYR A 93 -7.78 -3.53 21.49
C TYR A 93 -9.20 -2.95 21.32
N VAL A 94 -10.16 -3.85 21.10
CA VAL A 94 -11.57 -3.51 20.85
C VAL A 94 -12.44 -4.13 21.92
N ASN A 95 -13.36 -3.35 22.50
CA ASN A 95 -14.41 -3.86 23.38
C ASN A 95 -15.79 -3.67 22.76
N GLY A 96 -16.58 -4.73 22.71
CA GLY A 96 -18.02 -4.65 22.46
C GLY A 96 -18.73 -4.27 23.76
N TYR A 97 -19.50 -3.18 23.74
CA TYR A 97 -20.39 -2.83 24.85
C TYR A 97 -21.82 -3.30 24.55
N LYS A 98 -22.65 -3.49 25.58
CA LYS A 98 -24.08 -3.79 25.40
C LYS A 98 -24.70 -2.70 24.51
N ASP A 99 -25.58 -3.11 23.59
CA ASP A 99 -26.29 -2.27 22.63
C ASP A 99 -25.43 -1.60 21.53
N ARG A 100 -25.22 -2.36 20.43
CA ARG A 100 -24.86 -1.88 19.07
C ARG A 100 -23.65 -0.94 18.95
N THR A 101 -22.76 -0.88 19.95
CA THR A 101 -21.62 0.04 19.99
C THR A 101 -20.29 -0.72 20.11
N ILE A 102 -19.30 -0.34 19.31
CA ILE A 102 -17.93 -0.89 19.31
C ILE A 102 -16.95 0.23 19.70
N ARG A 103 -16.09 0.00 20.70
CA ARG A 103 -15.08 0.97 21.15
C ARG A 103 -13.66 0.48 20.85
N PHE A 104 -12.84 1.34 20.27
CA PHE A 104 -11.42 1.11 19.99
C PHE A 104 -10.55 1.82 21.02
N TYR A 105 -9.60 1.11 21.63
CA TYR A 105 -8.70 1.63 22.66
C TYR A 105 -7.24 1.54 22.22
N THR A 106 -6.43 2.53 22.65
CA THR A 106 -4.98 2.48 22.55
C THR A 106 -4.38 2.55 23.97
N TYR A 107 -3.56 1.57 24.32
CA TYR A 107 -2.91 1.41 25.62
C TYR A 107 -1.39 1.56 25.49
N THR A 108 -0.81 2.48 26.24
CA THR A 108 0.64 2.67 26.34
C THR A 108 1.15 1.93 27.57
N ILE A 109 2.17 1.08 27.40
CA ILE A 109 2.72 0.32 28.53
C ILE A 109 3.48 1.25 29.49
N PRO A 110 3.26 1.14 30.82
CA PRO A 110 4.06 1.84 31.82
C PRO A 110 5.37 1.09 32.15
N LEU A 111 6.40 1.83 32.57
CA LEU A 111 7.65 1.25 33.11
C LEU A 111 7.46 0.73 34.54
N SER A 112 6.59 -0.27 34.73
CA SER A 112 6.43 -0.95 36.02
C SER A 112 7.53 -1.98 36.25
N LYS A 113 7.77 -2.36 37.52
CA LYS A 113 8.69 -3.46 37.87
C LYS A 113 8.38 -4.73 37.08
N LYS A 114 7.09 -5.02 36.91
CA LYS A 114 6.65 -6.24 36.26
C LYS A 114 6.92 -6.25 34.76
N ILE A 115 6.79 -5.10 34.10
CA ILE A 115 7.15 -4.93 32.69
C ILE A 115 8.66 -5.06 32.51
N LYS A 116 9.47 -4.51 33.42
CA LYS A 116 10.93 -4.72 33.43
C LYS A 116 11.27 -6.22 33.50
N ASP A 117 10.63 -6.95 34.40
CA ASP A 117 10.84 -8.40 34.53
C ASP A 117 10.49 -9.15 33.23
N ILE A 118 9.34 -8.85 32.61
CA ILE A 118 8.91 -9.47 31.35
C ILE A 118 9.92 -9.18 30.23
N ARG A 119 10.33 -7.92 30.07
CA ARG A 119 11.25 -7.53 28.99
C ARG A 119 12.64 -8.11 29.21
N LYS A 120 13.14 -8.11 30.46
CA LYS A 120 14.39 -8.79 30.81
C LYS A 120 14.36 -10.27 30.43
N MET A 121 13.28 -10.99 30.78
CA MET A 121 13.13 -12.40 30.39
C MET A 121 13.22 -12.59 28.88
N ILE A 122 12.54 -11.73 28.09
CA ILE A 122 12.61 -11.81 26.62
C ILE A 122 14.05 -11.59 26.14
N TRP A 123 14.72 -10.54 26.62
CA TRP A 123 16.07 -10.22 26.14
C TRP A 123 17.12 -11.23 26.58
N ASP A 124 17.08 -11.70 27.82
CA ASP A 124 17.99 -12.75 28.31
C ASP A 124 17.81 -14.05 27.51
N THR A 125 16.57 -14.43 27.18
CA THR A 125 16.30 -15.60 26.33
C THR A 125 16.78 -15.39 24.89
N LEU A 126 16.62 -14.20 24.31
CA LEU A 126 17.17 -13.89 22.97
C LEU A 126 18.69 -13.98 22.95
N ASP A 127 19.38 -13.48 23.98
CA ASP A 127 20.84 -13.55 24.10
C ASP A 127 21.32 -15.01 24.22
N LEU A 128 20.64 -15.80 25.06
CA LEU A 128 21.00 -17.21 25.30
C LEU A 128 20.86 -18.08 24.05
N TYR A 129 19.77 -17.89 23.29
CA TYR A 129 19.42 -18.72 22.14
C TYR A 129 19.82 -18.12 20.79
N PHE A 130 20.60 -17.03 20.78
CA PHE A 130 20.94 -16.31 19.55
C PHE A 130 21.63 -17.20 18.51
N LEU A 131 22.58 -18.03 18.93
CA LEU A 131 23.33 -18.91 18.01
C LEU A 131 22.51 -20.12 17.53
N GLU A 132 21.49 -20.54 18.29
CA GLU A 132 20.61 -21.64 17.89
C GLU A 132 19.63 -21.21 16.79
N ASN A 133 19.27 -19.93 16.75
CA ASN A 133 18.41 -19.38 15.71
C ASN A 133 18.72 -17.90 15.41
N GLN A 134 19.86 -17.70 14.73
CA GLN A 134 20.43 -16.38 14.46
C GLN A 134 19.50 -15.48 13.63
N ASP A 135 18.90 -16.02 12.57
CA ASP A 135 18.06 -15.25 11.65
C ASP A 135 16.82 -14.69 12.35
N GLU A 136 16.11 -15.53 13.13
CA GLU A 136 14.93 -15.10 13.86
C GLU A 136 15.25 -14.15 15.01
N CYS A 137 16.32 -14.40 15.77
CA CYS A 137 16.74 -13.51 16.85
C CYS A 137 17.15 -12.14 16.30
N PHE A 138 17.92 -12.13 15.21
CA PHE A 138 18.30 -10.90 14.53
C PHE A 138 17.09 -10.18 13.92
N GLN A 139 16.07 -10.92 13.44
CA GLN A 139 14.82 -10.31 13.00
C GLN A 139 14.04 -9.66 14.15
N VAL A 140 14.08 -10.19 15.37
CA VAL A 140 13.47 -9.52 16.54
C VAL A 140 14.13 -8.17 16.81
N LEU A 141 15.47 -8.09 16.73
CA LEU A 141 16.23 -6.84 16.86
C LEU A 141 15.87 -5.82 15.77
N LYS A 142 15.78 -6.29 14.51
CA LYS A 142 15.34 -5.46 13.38
C LYS A 142 13.93 -4.93 13.60
N ASP A 143 12.98 -5.78 13.97
CA ASP A 143 11.57 -5.41 14.19
C ASP A 143 11.40 -4.42 15.35
N TYR A 144 12.23 -4.54 16.40
CA TYR A 144 12.22 -3.63 17.54
C TYR A 144 12.58 -2.20 17.15
N SER A 145 13.64 -2.03 16.35
CA SER A 145 14.16 -0.74 15.90
C SER A 145 13.50 -0.21 14.62
N ALA A 146 12.69 -1.02 13.94
CA ALA A 146 11.93 -0.63 12.74
C ALA A 146 10.70 0.24 13.03
N VAL A 147 10.27 0.35 14.31
CA VAL A 147 9.06 1.08 14.68
C VAL A 147 9.30 2.58 14.62
N GLY A 148 8.97 3.20 13.49
CA GLY A 148 8.68 4.64 13.44
C GLY A 148 7.39 4.91 14.22
N GLY A 149 7.49 5.54 15.39
CA GLY A 149 6.33 5.84 16.23
C GLY A 149 6.67 6.42 17.59
N GLU A 150 5.62 6.73 18.37
CA GLU A 150 5.75 7.17 19.76
C GLU A 150 6.35 6.06 20.63
N ILE A 151 7.65 6.16 20.87
CA ILE A 151 8.38 5.32 21.81
C ILE A 151 8.16 5.80 23.26
N SER A 152 8.40 4.90 24.22
CA SER A 152 8.64 5.31 25.61
C SER A 152 10.15 5.33 25.85
N LYS A 153 10.72 6.52 26.05
CA LYS A 153 12.17 6.71 26.23
C LYS A 153 12.72 5.88 27.40
N GLU A 154 12.01 5.84 28.52
CA GLU A 154 12.44 5.12 29.72
C GLU A 154 12.48 3.59 29.51
N ILE A 155 11.50 3.08 28.75
CA ILE A 155 11.37 1.68 28.36
C ILE A 155 12.48 1.30 27.37
N LEU A 156 12.82 2.20 26.45
CA LEU A 156 13.91 2.02 25.49
C LEU A 156 15.29 2.02 26.19
N GLU A 157 15.54 2.99 27.08
CA GLU A 157 16.80 3.06 27.86
C GLU A 157 17.04 1.79 28.68
N TYR A 158 15.98 1.22 29.26
CA TYR A 158 16.07 -0.05 29.98
C TYR A 158 16.47 -1.22 29.07
N ASP A 159 15.86 -1.34 27.90
CA ASP A 159 16.13 -2.43 26.95
C ASP A 159 17.54 -2.37 26.35
N LEU A 160 18.07 -1.16 26.16
CA LEU A 160 19.39 -0.97 25.56
C LEU A 160 20.51 -1.64 26.36
N LEU A 161 20.33 -1.82 27.67
CA LEU A 161 21.25 -2.57 28.52
C LEU A 161 21.46 -4.00 27.99
N PHE A 162 20.40 -4.63 27.46
CA PHE A 162 20.44 -5.98 26.93
C PHE A 162 20.81 -6.01 25.46
N ILE A 163 20.23 -5.10 24.66
CA ILE A 163 20.54 -5.00 23.22
C ILE A 163 22.03 -4.80 23.01
N PHE A 164 22.69 -3.96 23.81
CA PHE A 164 24.13 -3.78 23.71
C PHE A 164 24.93 -5.04 24.06
N ASN A 165 24.46 -5.87 24.99
CA ASN A 165 25.11 -7.15 25.27
C ASN A 165 24.98 -8.12 24.10
N ILE A 166 23.79 -8.19 23.48
CA ILE A 166 23.58 -9.05 22.30
C ILE A 166 24.48 -8.60 21.14
N ILE A 167 24.63 -7.28 20.93
CA ILE A 167 25.56 -6.74 19.93
C ILE A 167 27.00 -7.18 20.24
N ASP A 168 27.46 -6.98 21.48
CA ASP A 168 28.81 -7.32 21.91
C ASP A 168 29.10 -8.84 21.82
N ASN A 169 28.11 -9.68 22.12
CA ASN A 169 28.28 -11.13 22.19
C ASN A 169 28.18 -11.83 20.83
N HIS A 170 27.28 -11.36 19.95
CA HIS A 170 26.86 -12.15 18.79
C HIS A 170 27.04 -11.47 17.44
N LEU A 171 27.02 -10.13 17.37
CA LEU A 171 27.12 -9.45 16.08
C LEU A 171 28.58 -9.28 15.64
N LYS A 172 28.90 -9.86 14.49
CA LYS A 172 30.23 -9.77 13.85
C LYS A 172 30.28 -8.75 12.72
N ASN A 173 31.40 -8.05 12.61
CA ASN A 173 31.66 -7.03 11.57
C ASN A 173 31.97 -7.61 10.18
N GLU A 174 32.17 -8.92 10.08
CA GLU A 174 32.30 -9.66 8.82
C GLU A 174 30.97 -9.72 8.04
N PHE A 175 29.83 -9.59 8.73
CA PHE A 175 28.51 -9.63 8.13
C PHE A 175 27.96 -8.22 7.92
N PHE A 176 27.75 -7.84 6.65
CA PHE A 176 27.19 -6.54 6.27
C PHE A 176 25.83 -6.23 6.90
N GLU A 177 25.00 -7.25 7.15
CA GLU A 177 23.71 -7.07 7.83
C GLU A 177 23.85 -6.58 9.27
N HIS A 178 24.76 -7.18 10.04
CA HIS A 178 25.01 -6.82 11.43
C HIS A 178 25.51 -5.40 11.54
N TYR A 179 26.49 -5.08 10.70
CA TYR A 179 27.02 -3.76 10.51
C TYR A 179 25.91 -2.72 10.31
N LEU A 180 25.07 -2.96 9.32
CA LEU A 180 24.04 -2.01 8.90
C LEU A 180 23.03 -1.78 10.01
N TYR A 181 22.65 -2.86 10.71
CA TYR A 181 21.77 -2.79 11.86
C TYR A 181 22.35 -1.90 12.97
N VAL A 182 23.63 -2.09 13.35
CA VAL A 182 24.27 -1.30 14.40
C VAL A 182 24.28 0.20 14.04
N GLN A 183 24.65 0.55 12.80
CA GLN A 183 24.64 1.95 12.37
C GLN A 183 23.21 2.55 12.35
N LYS A 184 22.22 1.79 11.87
CA LYS A 184 20.81 2.23 11.88
C LYS A 184 20.28 2.40 13.31
N LEU A 185 20.62 1.49 14.22
CA LEU A 185 20.25 1.56 15.62
C LEU A 185 20.82 2.83 16.26
N ILE A 186 22.11 3.12 16.10
CA ILE A 186 22.74 4.33 16.65
C ILE A 186 22.01 5.59 16.19
N ARG A 187 21.74 5.72 14.87
CA ARG A 187 21.00 6.87 14.32
C ARG A 187 19.59 6.98 14.91
N TRP A 188 18.87 5.87 14.99
CA TRP A 188 17.53 5.83 15.57
C TRP A 188 17.52 6.27 17.04
N LEU A 189 18.50 5.83 17.84
CA LEU A 189 18.64 6.24 19.23
C LEU A 189 18.97 7.74 19.38
N GLN A 190 19.84 8.27 18.52
CA GLN A 190 20.18 9.69 18.52
C GLN A 190 18.98 10.59 18.19
N ARG A 191 18.13 10.20 17.23
CA ARG A 191 16.86 10.90 16.93
C ARG A 191 15.90 10.96 18.12
N HIS A 192 16.01 10.01 19.04
CA HIS A 192 15.23 9.96 20.27
C HIS A 192 15.94 10.58 21.48
N ASN A 193 17.01 11.36 21.26
CA ASN A 193 17.81 12.01 22.30
C ASN A 193 18.36 11.01 23.33
N ILE A 194 18.79 9.83 22.88
CA ILE A 194 19.50 8.84 23.70
C ILE A 194 20.98 8.88 23.34
N GLN A 195 21.82 8.97 24.36
CA GLN A 195 23.27 9.01 24.22
C GLN A 195 23.89 7.79 24.93
N SER A 196 24.97 7.25 24.36
CA SER A 196 25.71 6.13 24.96
C SER A 196 27.20 6.26 24.65
N SER A 197 28.04 5.98 25.65
CA SER A 197 29.49 5.93 25.47
C SER A 197 29.94 4.80 24.52
N LYS A 198 29.09 3.79 24.27
CA LYS A 198 29.39 2.70 23.34
C LYS A 198 29.30 3.10 21.86
N PHE A 199 28.66 4.22 21.53
CA PHE A 199 28.42 4.60 20.13
C PHE A 199 29.70 4.82 19.34
N GLU A 200 30.69 5.52 19.90
CA GLU A 200 31.99 5.74 19.24
C GLU A 200 32.68 4.41 18.92
N ARG A 201 32.75 3.49 19.89
CA ARG A 201 33.31 2.16 19.68
C ARG A 201 32.58 1.41 18.57
N TYR A 202 31.26 1.34 18.64
CA TYR A 202 30.47 0.66 17.61
C TYR A 202 30.60 1.27 16.23
N ARG A 203 30.72 2.60 16.14
CA ARG A 203 30.97 3.25 14.85
C ARG A 203 32.29 2.82 14.25
N ASN A 204 33.33 2.61 15.06
CA ASN A 204 34.66 2.22 14.57
C ASN A 204 34.78 0.72 14.29
N ASP A 205 34.27 -0.14 15.18
CA ASP A 205 34.39 -1.60 15.07
C ASP A 205 33.55 -2.16 13.91
N PHE A 206 32.48 -1.45 13.58
CA PHE A 206 31.67 -1.66 12.40
C PHE A 206 31.96 -0.51 11.43
N ILE A 207 33.15 -0.47 10.78
CA ILE A 207 33.49 0.22 9.49
C ILE A 207 34.22 -0.79 8.58
N ASN A 208 33.73 -1.03 7.36
CA ASN A 208 34.33 -1.94 6.35
C ASN A 208 34.17 -1.33 4.94
N PRO A 209 35.09 -1.57 3.99
CA PRO A 209 34.95 -1.19 2.57
C PRO A 209 33.55 -1.43 1.96
N MET A 210 32.86 -2.51 2.33
CA MET A 210 31.50 -2.79 1.84
C MET A 210 30.46 -1.77 2.35
N TYR A 211 30.61 -1.29 3.58
CA TYR A 211 29.75 -0.21 4.06
C TYR A 211 30.08 1.13 3.42
N ASP A 212 31.37 1.44 3.24
CA ASP A 212 31.79 2.65 2.52
C ASP A 212 31.24 2.66 1.09
N LEU A 213 31.26 1.51 0.41
CA LEU A 213 30.58 1.33 -0.86
C LEU A 213 29.08 1.61 -0.73
N PHE A 214 28.40 0.95 0.21
CA PHE A 214 26.96 1.14 0.44
C PHE A 214 26.56 2.59 0.68
N THR A 215 27.29 3.32 1.53
CA THR A 215 26.99 4.73 1.85
C THR A 215 27.20 5.65 0.66
N LYS A 216 28.13 5.31 -0.25
CA LYS A 216 28.37 6.06 -1.49
C LYS A 216 27.30 5.76 -2.55
N VAL A 217 26.98 4.49 -2.79
CA VAL A 217 26.02 4.11 -3.86
C VAL A 217 24.56 4.37 -3.47
N ASN A 218 24.25 4.46 -2.17
CA ASN A 218 22.91 4.76 -1.69
C ASN A 218 22.56 6.26 -1.79
N MET A 219 22.23 6.71 -2.99
CA MET A 219 21.95 8.11 -3.32
C MET A 219 20.85 8.77 -2.48
N TYR A 220 19.77 8.05 -2.15
CA TYR A 220 18.57 8.63 -1.52
C TYR A 220 18.38 8.17 -0.07
N GLY A 221 19.39 7.54 0.53
CA GLY A 221 19.35 7.10 1.92
C GLY A 221 19.11 8.27 2.87
N TYR A 222 17.86 8.47 3.31
CA TYR A 222 17.44 9.52 4.25
C TYR A 222 18.29 9.60 5.52
N GLY A 223 18.93 8.50 5.91
CA GLY A 223 19.85 8.44 7.06
C GLY A 223 21.19 9.16 6.86
N HIS A 224 21.52 9.61 5.65
CA HIS A 224 22.70 10.43 5.36
C HIS A 224 22.37 11.91 5.13
N LYS A 225 21.09 12.27 5.05
CA LYS A 225 20.66 13.67 4.93
C LYS A 225 20.99 14.47 6.20
N GLU A 226 21.06 13.82 7.35
CA GLU A 226 21.46 14.46 8.61
C GLU A 226 22.96 14.80 8.66
N ASP A 227 23.80 14.12 7.87
CA ASP A 227 25.24 14.41 7.77
C ASP A 227 25.51 15.65 6.89
N TYR A 228 24.50 16.12 6.16
CA TYR A 228 24.61 17.29 5.30
C TYR A 228 23.44 18.26 5.54
N GLU A 229 23.68 19.36 6.24
CA GLU A 229 22.76 20.50 6.36
C GLU A 229 22.59 21.21 5.00
N PHE A 230 21.96 20.56 4.02
CA PHE A 230 21.62 21.17 2.74
C PHE A 230 20.16 21.63 2.75
N ASP A 231 19.97 22.95 2.65
CA ASP A 231 18.66 23.56 2.36
C ASP A 231 18.20 23.25 0.91
N ASP A 232 19.14 22.97 -0.01
CA ASP A 232 18.89 22.59 -1.41
C ASP A 232 19.14 21.10 -1.67
N TYR A 233 18.05 20.36 -1.89
CA TYR A 233 18.10 18.93 -2.21
C TYR A 233 18.78 18.63 -3.56
N GLY A 234 18.69 19.54 -4.54
CA GLY A 234 19.34 19.39 -5.83
C GLY A 234 20.87 19.47 -5.72
N GLU A 235 21.38 20.35 -4.85
CA GLU A 235 22.82 20.45 -4.58
C GLU A 235 23.37 19.16 -3.94
N PHE A 236 22.65 18.60 -2.97
CA PHE A 236 23.01 17.32 -2.35
C PHE A 236 23.16 16.19 -3.39
N LEU A 237 22.17 16.04 -4.28
CA LEU A 237 22.21 15.00 -5.32
C LEU A 237 23.40 15.19 -6.26
N ARG A 238 23.70 16.44 -6.64
CA ARG A 238 24.85 16.75 -7.50
C ARG A 238 26.19 16.42 -6.83
N LEU A 239 26.36 16.76 -5.55
CA LEU A 239 27.58 16.43 -4.80
C LEU A 239 27.73 14.92 -4.63
N LYS A 240 26.62 14.21 -4.38
CA LYS A 240 26.63 12.75 -4.30
C LYS A 240 26.99 12.08 -5.62
N GLU A 241 26.45 12.58 -6.72
CA GLU A 241 26.84 12.11 -8.05
C GLU A 241 28.34 12.31 -8.30
N LEU A 242 28.90 13.48 -7.96
CA LEU A 242 30.33 13.76 -8.10
C LEU A 242 31.19 12.82 -7.24
N GLU A 243 30.80 12.57 -5.99
CA GLU A 243 31.46 11.62 -5.10
C GLU A 243 31.51 10.22 -5.74
N ILE A 244 30.37 9.70 -6.20
CA ILE A 244 30.26 8.38 -6.84
C ILE A 244 31.16 8.27 -8.06
N ARG A 245 31.10 9.26 -8.96
CA ARG A 245 31.90 9.27 -10.21
C ARG A 245 33.41 9.27 -9.90
N SER A 246 33.83 10.00 -8.87
CA SER A 246 35.25 10.07 -8.50
C SER A 246 35.77 8.84 -7.76
N ALA A 247 34.89 8.06 -7.12
CA ALA A 247 35.29 6.97 -6.22
C ALA A 247 35.62 5.66 -6.95
N TYR A 248 35.01 5.39 -8.12
CA TYR A 248 35.07 4.08 -8.77
C TYR A 248 35.54 4.18 -10.24
N ILE A 249 36.84 4.43 -10.42
CA ILE A 249 37.51 4.41 -11.72
C ILE A 249 38.37 3.16 -11.79
N PHE A 250 38.06 2.27 -12.73
CA PHE A 250 38.70 0.97 -12.82
C PHE A 250 39.99 1.04 -13.66
N LYS A 251 41.03 0.36 -13.21
CA LYS A 251 42.28 0.24 -13.96
C LYS A 251 42.34 -1.06 -14.76
N ASP A 252 41.77 -2.12 -14.20
CA ASP A 252 41.81 -3.46 -14.78
C ASP A 252 40.59 -4.32 -14.40
N GLN A 253 40.62 -5.58 -14.83
CA GLN A 253 39.56 -6.55 -14.59
C GLN A 253 39.42 -6.92 -13.10
N ALA A 254 40.51 -6.91 -12.33
CA ALA A 254 40.47 -7.27 -10.91
C ALA A 254 39.74 -6.18 -10.09
N ASP A 255 39.97 -4.91 -10.42
CA ASP A 255 39.23 -3.79 -9.82
C ASP A 255 37.71 -3.94 -10.08
N MET A 256 37.33 -4.23 -11.33
CA MET A 256 35.92 -4.43 -11.73
C MET A 256 35.28 -5.62 -11.02
N ASP A 257 35.98 -6.76 -10.94
CA ASP A 257 35.48 -7.95 -10.27
C ASP A 257 35.33 -7.75 -8.75
N SER A 258 36.26 -7.05 -8.12
CA SER A 258 36.19 -6.71 -6.70
C SER A 258 34.99 -5.80 -6.40
N PHE A 259 34.83 -4.72 -7.17
CA PHE A 259 33.67 -3.84 -7.06
C PHE A 259 32.36 -4.61 -7.27
N HIS A 260 32.26 -5.38 -8.35
CA HIS A 260 31.05 -6.14 -8.68
C HIS A 260 30.66 -7.11 -7.56
N SER A 261 31.63 -7.81 -6.98
CA SER A 261 31.39 -8.74 -5.86
C SER A 261 30.78 -8.00 -4.66
N MET A 262 31.42 -6.92 -4.21
CA MET A 262 30.92 -6.14 -3.07
C MET A 262 29.54 -5.55 -3.36
N PHE A 263 29.32 -4.99 -4.55
CA PHE A 263 28.03 -4.41 -4.93
C PHE A 263 26.93 -5.47 -4.94
N THR A 264 27.21 -6.68 -5.45
CA THR A 264 26.26 -7.79 -5.46
C THR A 264 25.88 -8.22 -4.04
N ASP A 265 26.83 -8.27 -3.10
CA ASP A 265 26.56 -8.63 -1.71
C ASP A 265 25.64 -7.59 -1.04
N ILE A 266 25.86 -6.31 -1.30
CA ILE A 266 25.00 -5.23 -0.81
C ILE A 266 23.58 -5.38 -1.38
N VAL A 267 23.45 -5.65 -2.69
CA VAL A 267 22.16 -5.88 -3.38
C VAL A 267 21.44 -7.10 -2.81
N ASN A 268 22.14 -8.19 -2.50
CA ASN A 268 21.53 -9.39 -1.92
C ASN A 268 20.88 -9.11 -0.54
N VAL A 269 21.52 -8.27 0.28
CA VAL A 269 21.04 -7.93 1.63
C VAL A 269 19.86 -6.96 1.59
N HIS A 270 19.94 -5.94 0.74
CA HIS A 270 18.94 -4.87 0.67
C HIS A 270 17.80 -5.18 -0.32
N LYS A 271 17.97 -6.20 -1.15
CA LYS A 271 17.20 -6.48 -2.37
C LYS A 271 17.40 -5.40 -3.45
N PRO A 272 17.37 -5.77 -4.75
CA PRO A 272 17.57 -4.83 -5.86
C PRO A 272 16.65 -3.62 -5.83
N GLU A 273 15.42 -3.78 -5.32
CA GLU A 273 14.41 -2.72 -5.33
C GLU A 273 14.71 -1.57 -4.35
N THR A 274 15.66 -1.75 -3.42
CA THR A 274 15.99 -0.72 -2.42
C THR A 274 17.36 -0.07 -2.62
N ILE A 275 18.15 -0.54 -3.59
CA ILE A 275 19.40 0.11 -4.00
C ILE A 275 19.19 0.87 -5.28
N HIS A 276 19.62 2.13 -5.29
CA HIS A 276 19.51 3.00 -6.44
C HIS A 276 20.60 2.66 -7.46
N LEU A 277 20.25 1.79 -8.41
CA LEU A 277 21.14 1.36 -9.50
C LEU A 277 21.53 2.50 -10.46
N GLU A 278 20.95 3.69 -10.32
CA GLU A 278 21.41 4.92 -10.96
C GLU A 278 22.89 5.20 -10.66
N SER A 279 23.35 4.91 -9.44
CA SER A 279 24.76 5.02 -9.05
C SER A 279 25.68 4.13 -9.91
N LEU A 280 25.21 2.93 -10.28
CA LEU A 280 25.95 2.01 -11.15
C LEU A 280 26.03 2.56 -12.59
N ASP A 281 24.99 3.23 -13.08
CA ASP A 281 24.98 3.90 -14.37
C ASP A 281 25.99 5.06 -14.40
N PHE A 282 26.12 5.83 -13.31
CA PHE A 282 27.14 6.89 -13.21
C PHE A 282 28.56 6.37 -13.23
N ILE A 283 28.82 5.27 -12.54
CA ILE A 283 30.13 4.61 -12.52
C ILE A 283 30.46 4.10 -13.93
N LEU A 284 29.51 3.44 -14.58
CA LEU A 284 29.67 2.95 -15.94
C LEU A 284 29.93 4.09 -16.94
N GLU A 285 29.12 5.15 -16.88
CA GLU A 285 29.28 6.35 -17.71
C GLU A 285 30.65 7.01 -17.53
N GLU A 286 31.12 7.19 -16.28
CA GLU A 286 32.42 7.79 -16.00
C GLU A 286 33.58 6.94 -16.53
N ASN A 287 33.48 5.60 -16.44
CA ASN A 287 34.50 4.72 -17.00
C ASN A 287 34.51 4.77 -18.55
N PHE A 288 33.34 4.86 -19.20
CA PHE A 288 33.27 5.13 -20.65
C PHE A 288 33.89 6.47 -21.05
N LYS A 289 33.70 7.53 -20.26
CA LYS A 289 34.31 8.86 -20.51
C LYS A 289 35.83 8.81 -20.49
N ARG A 290 36.42 7.97 -19.63
CA ARG A 290 37.86 7.90 -19.44
C ARG A 290 38.54 6.94 -20.40
N ASP A 291 37.99 5.74 -20.56
CA ASP A 291 38.50 4.72 -21.45
C ASP A 291 37.34 3.84 -21.94
N TYR A 292 37.02 3.95 -23.23
CA TYR A 292 35.94 3.19 -23.86
C TYR A 292 36.10 1.68 -23.65
N ASN A 293 37.33 1.13 -23.73
CA ASN A 293 37.55 -0.30 -23.60
C ASN A 293 37.31 -0.79 -22.16
N ILE A 294 37.68 0.01 -21.16
CA ILE A 294 37.38 -0.29 -19.75
C ILE A 294 35.87 -0.21 -19.51
N GLY A 295 35.21 0.85 -19.98
CA GLY A 295 33.77 0.98 -19.89
C GLY A 295 33.03 -0.18 -20.57
N PHE A 296 33.47 -0.61 -21.76
CA PHE A 296 32.85 -1.71 -22.49
C PHE A 296 33.07 -3.06 -21.80
N LYS A 297 34.26 -3.33 -21.27
CA LYS A 297 34.52 -4.52 -20.43
C LYS A 297 33.64 -4.53 -19.18
N PHE A 298 33.42 -3.38 -18.57
CA PHE A 298 32.54 -3.28 -17.41
C PHE A 298 31.07 -3.52 -17.79
N LEU A 299 30.59 -2.95 -18.90
CA LEU A 299 29.26 -3.24 -19.44
C LEU A 299 29.08 -4.74 -19.72
N GLU A 300 30.07 -5.40 -20.32
CA GLU A 300 30.06 -6.85 -20.56
C GLU A 300 30.01 -7.65 -19.24
N LEU A 301 30.78 -7.25 -18.22
CA LEU A 301 30.74 -7.88 -16.90
C LEU A 301 29.35 -7.77 -16.27
N LEU A 302 28.74 -6.57 -16.34
CA LEU A 302 27.40 -6.32 -15.84
C LEU A 302 26.35 -7.15 -16.59
N ALA A 303 26.44 -7.28 -17.91
CA ALA A 303 25.55 -8.13 -18.71
C ALA A 303 25.66 -9.60 -18.30
N LYS A 304 26.88 -10.13 -18.16
CA LYS A 304 27.15 -11.53 -17.77
C LYS A 304 26.66 -11.88 -16.36
N ARG A 305 26.53 -10.90 -15.47
CA ARG A 305 26.18 -11.10 -14.06
C ARG A 305 24.89 -10.38 -13.66
N ASN A 306 24.04 -10.03 -14.62
CA ASN A 306 22.88 -9.19 -14.37
C ASN A 306 21.71 -9.89 -13.67
N ASP A 307 21.69 -11.23 -13.65
CA ASP A 307 20.55 -12.01 -13.13
C ASP A 307 20.17 -11.66 -11.68
N LYS A 308 21.15 -11.21 -10.88
CA LYS A 308 20.94 -10.75 -9.50
C LYS A 308 20.74 -9.24 -9.37
N LEU A 309 21.28 -8.44 -10.29
CA LEU A 309 21.28 -6.98 -10.19
C LEU A 309 20.01 -6.36 -10.79
N LEU A 310 19.46 -6.96 -11.86
CA LEU A 310 18.37 -6.38 -12.65
C LEU A 310 18.67 -4.96 -13.14
N PHE A 311 19.95 -4.63 -13.33
CA PHE A 311 20.41 -3.34 -13.81
C PHE A 311 20.01 -3.13 -15.27
N ILE A 312 19.67 -1.89 -15.64
CA ILE A 312 19.37 -1.47 -17.00
C ILE A 312 20.17 -0.19 -17.26
N PRO A 313 21.21 -0.22 -18.11
CA PRO A 313 22.02 0.96 -18.40
C PRO A 313 21.20 1.95 -19.23
N THR A 314 21.24 3.24 -18.91
CA THR A 314 20.49 4.29 -19.64
C THR A 314 21.42 5.43 -20.05
N ARG A 315 21.88 6.24 -19.08
CA ARG A 315 22.74 7.41 -19.34
C ARG A 315 24.06 7.00 -19.97
N SER A 316 24.64 5.89 -19.50
CA SER A 316 25.86 5.33 -20.09
C SER A 316 25.67 4.95 -21.56
N LEU A 317 24.53 4.34 -21.93
CA LEU A 317 24.22 4.02 -23.33
C LEU A 317 24.04 5.28 -24.17
N LYS A 318 23.28 6.26 -23.67
CA LYS A 318 23.06 7.54 -24.36
C LYS A 318 24.35 8.23 -24.77
N GLN A 319 25.37 8.16 -23.92
CA GLN A 319 26.68 8.75 -24.21
C GLN A 319 27.38 8.06 -25.38
N ILE A 320 27.29 6.74 -25.49
CA ILE A 320 28.11 5.95 -26.42
C ILE A 320 27.38 5.61 -27.73
N LEU A 321 26.05 5.56 -27.75
CA LEU A 321 25.23 5.23 -28.92
C LEU A 321 25.05 6.42 -29.89
N VAL A 322 26.13 7.18 -30.10
CA VAL A 322 26.20 8.37 -30.95
C VAL A 322 27.02 8.15 -32.23
N ILE A 323 27.64 6.97 -32.38
CA ILE A 323 28.36 6.55 -33.59
C ILE A 323 28.00 5.10 -33.95
N GLU A 324 28.01 4.80 -35.25
CA GLU A 324 27.59 3.51 -35.81
C GLU A 324 28.37 2.31 -35.24
N GLU A 325 29.69 2.44 -35.07
CA GLU A 325 30.55 1.38 -34.54
C GLU A 325 30.10 0.92 -33.15
N ASN A 326 29.78 1.88 -32.27
CA ASN A 326 29.31 1.59 -30.91
C ASN A 326 27.91 0.97 -30.92
N VAL A 327 27.02 1.44 -31.80
CA VAL A 327 25.68 0.88 -31.99
C VAL A 327 25.76 -0.61 -32.34
N CYS A 328 26.62 -0.97 -33.30
CA CYS A 328 26.86 -2.37 -33.67
C CYS A 328 27.42 -3.19 -32.50
N LEU A 329 28.51 -2.71 -31.85
CA LEU A 329 29.17 -3.44 -30.78
C LEU A 329 28.26 -3.70 -29.56
N VAL A 330 27.49 -2.70 -29.15
CA VAL A 330 26.57 -2.83 -28.01
C VAL A 330 25.40 -3.75 -28.37
N TRP A 331 24.85 -3.65 -29.59
CA TRP A 331 23.78 -4.55 -30.02
C TRP A 331 24.25 -6.01 -30.07
N GLU A 332 25.43 -6.27 -30.63
CA GLU A 332 26.03 -7.60 -30.65
C GLU A 332 26.25 -8.17 -29.24
N LEU A 333 26.69 -7.34 -28.30
CA LEU A 333 26.84 -7.71 -26.90
C LEU A 333 25.50 -8.16 -26.28
N ILE A 334 24.45 -7.35 -26.46
CA ILE A 334 23.10 -7.64 -25.95
C ILE A 334 22.57 -8.94 -26.55
N GLU A 335 22.77 -9.16 -27.85
CA GLU A 335 22.28 -10.35 -28.51
C GLU A 335 23.01 -11.63 -28.07
N LYS A 336 24.33 -11.55 -27.88
CA LYS A 336 25.19 -12.70 -27.54
C LYS A 336 25.00 -13.23 -26.12
N ILE A 337 24.64 -12.37 -25.17
CA ILE A 337 24.54 -12.75 -23.75
C ILE A 337 23.07 -13.04 -23.40
N SER A 338 22.82 -14.21 -22.81
CA SER A 338 21.49 -14.56 -22.28
C SER A 338 21.40 -14.17 -20.80
N PHE A 339 20.46 -13.29 -20.45
CA PHE A 339 20.19 -12.86 -19.08
C PHE A 339 18.74 -12.39 -18.95
N ARG A 340 18.18 -12.43 -17.74
CA ARG A 340 16.74 -12.20 -17.50
C ARG A 340 16.22 -10.84 -18.01
N SER A 341 17.00 -9.78 -17.85
CA SER A 341 16.63 -8.41 -18.23
C SER A 341 17.03 -8.02 -19.65
N LYS A 342 17.41 -8.98 -20.52
CA LYS A 342 17.79 -8.74 -21.92
C LYS A 342 16.77 -7.89 -22.69
N PRO A 343 15.45 -8.15 -22.63
CA PRO A 343 14.47 -7.30 -23.32
C PRO A 343 14.50 -5.83 -22.86
N LEU A 344 14.76 -5.58 -21.57
CA LEU A 344 14.86 -4.23 -21.01
C LEU A 344 16.12 -3.50 -21.48
N TRP A 345 17.22 -4.23 -21.71
CA TRP A 345 18.42 -3.66 -22.32
C TRP A 345 18.18 -3.29 -23.79
N LYS A 346 17.45 -4.13 -24.54
CA LYS A 346 17.04 -3.80 -25.93
C LYS A 346 16.18 -2.53 -25.97
N ILE A 347 15.23 -2.39 -25.04
CA ILE A 347 14.41 -1.17 -24.93
C ILE A 347 15.27 0.04 -24.61
N SER A 348 16.18 -0.08 -23.64
CA SER A 348 17.10 1.01 -23.30
C SER A 348 17.97 1.41 -24.49
N PHE A 349 18.49 0.44 -25.24
CA PHE A 349 19.24 0.70 -26.48
C PHE A 349 18.44 1.53 -27.49
N PHE A 350 17.19 1.15 -27.80
CA PHE A 350 16.35 1.91 -28.74
C PHE A 350 15.83 3.23 -28.17
N THR A 351 15.79 3.36 -26.85
CA THR A 351 15.49 4.63 -26.18
C THR A 351 16.64 5.62 -26.38
N GLU A 352 17.88 5.16 -26.24
CA GLU A 352 19.06 6.01 -26.09
C GLU A 352 19.91 6.19 -27.36
N ILE A 353 19.68 5.39 -28.42
CA ILE A 353 20.36 5.58 -29.71
C ILE A 353 20.13 6.99 -30.27
N ASP A 354 21.15 7.60 -30.88
CA ASP A 354 21.02 8.90 -31.53
C ASP A 354 20.04 8.86 -32.72
N SER A 355 19.22 9.91 -32.88
CA SER A 355 18.17 9.96 -33.92
C SER A 355 18.75 9.87 -35.33
N ALA A 356 19.96 10.37 -35.54
CA ALA A 356 20.63 10.32 -36.84
C ALA A 356 21.03 8.89 -37.26
N LEU A 357 21.07 7.95 -36.30
CA LEU A 357 21.46 6.56 -36.53
C LEU A 357 20.24 5.61 -36.58
N ILE A 358 19.01 6.13 -36.41
CA ILE A 358 17.81 5.31 -36.53
C ILE A 358 17.56 4.92 -37.99
N LYS A 359 17.25 3.63 -38.21
CA LYS A 359 16.99 3.05 -39.53
C LYS A 359 15.66 2.29 -39.55
N ASN A 360 15.12 2.09 -40.76
CA ASN A 360 13.90 1.30 -40.97
C ASN A 360 13.98 -0.13 -40.38
N GLU A 361 15.14 -0.77 -40.45
CA GLU A 361 15.36 -2.12 -39.91
C GLU A 361 15.13 -2.21 -38.39
N HIS A 362 15.26 -1.10 -37.66
CA HIS A 362 15.00 -1.06 -36.22
C HIS A 362 13.52 -1.29 -35.89
N ILE A 363 12.58 -1.03 -36.81
CA ILE A 363 11.15 -1.22 -36.56
C ILE A 363 10.84 -2.68 -36.28
N ASP A 364 11.31 -3.60 -37.12
CA ASP A 364 11.09 -5.03 -36.93
C ASP A 364 11.77 -5.55 -35.67
N MET A 365 12.97 -5.02 -35.36
CA MET A 365 13.69 -5.35 -34.13
C MET A 365 12.92 -4.90 -32.89
N ILE A 366 12.34 -3.71 -32.90
CA ILE A 366 11.48 -3.19 -31.81
C ILE A 366 10.26 -4.10 -31.61
N LEU A 367 9.57 -4.46 -32.68
CA LEU A 367 8.39 -5.33 -32.60
C LEU A 367 8.74 -6.72 -32.03
N GLU A 368 9.92 -7.24 -32.36
CA GLU A 368 10.40 -8.53 -31.83
C GLU A 368 10.62 -8.49 -30.31
N ILE A 369 11.08 -7.36 -29.75
CA ILE A 369 11.18 -7.21 -28.29
C ILE A 369 9.83 -7.48 -27.62
N PHE A 370 8.74 -6.91 -28.15
CA PHE A 370 7.40 -7.13 -27.58
C PHE A 370 6.90 -8.56 -27.71
N ARG A 371 7.44 -9.34 -28.67
CA ARG A 371 7.20 -10.79 -28.79
C ARG A 371 8.07 -11.61 -27.84
N GLU A 372 9.21 -11.09 -27.38
CA GLU A 372 10.08 -11.78 -26.42
C GLU A 372 9.67 -11.53 -24.95
N ILE A 373 9.09 -10.37 -24.62
CA ILE A 373 8.77 -10.01 -23.24
C ILE A 373 7.67 -10.91 -22.69
N GLU A 374 7.94 -11.54 -21.54
CA GLU A 374 6.94 -12.30 -20.79
C GLU A 374 6.32 -11.49 -19.65
N ASN A 375 7.14 -10.78 -18.87
CA ASN A 375 6.70 -10.12 -17.65
C ASN A 375 7.33 -8.74 -17.50
N LEU A 376 6.56 -7.70 -17.79
CA LEU A 376 6.94 -6.31 -17.59
C LEU A 376 5.70 -5.50 -17.25
N LYS A 377 5.56 -5.08 -15.99
CA LYS A 377 4.34 -4.38 -15.55
C LYS A 377 4.24 -2.93 -15.99
N PHE A 378 5.35 -2.31 -16.35
CA PHE A 378 5.40 -0.91 -16.74
C PHE A 378 6.55 -0.68 -17.72
N MET A 379 6.25 -0.03 -18.84
CA MET A 379 7.25 0.40 -19.82
C MET A 379 6.85 1.78 -20.34
N SER A 380 7.76 2.76 -20.29
CA SER A 380 7.58 4.00 -21.05
C SER A 380 7.68 3.70 -22.55
N LEU A 381 6.81 4.32 -23.36
CA LEU A 381 6.81 4.24 -24.82
C LEU A 381 6.96 5.63 -25.48
N ASP A 382 7.34 6.64 -24.70
CA ASP A 382 7.60 7.99 -25.22
C ASP A 382 8.76 7.97 -26.25
N TRP A 383 9.71 7.03 -26.13
CA TRP A 383 10.80 6.86 -27.09
C TRP A 383 10.36 6.37 -28.47
N ALA A 384 9.24 5.64 -28.56
CA ALA A 384 8.73 5.11 -29.84
C ALA A 384 8.25 6.21 -30.79
N GLU A 385 7.95 7.42 -30.29
CA GLU A 385 7.52 8.55 -31.13
C GLU A 385 8.57 8.91 -32.20
N ARG A 386 9.86 8.77 -31.87
CA ARG A 386 10.99 9.02 -32.79
C ARG A 386 11.02 8.07 -33.99
N TYR A 387 10.32 6.94 -33.91
CA TYR A 387 10.27 5.91 -34.93
C TYR A 387 9.03 6.04 -35.86
N LEU A 388 8.07 6.91 -35.52
CA LEU A 388 6.84 7.10 -36.31
C LEU A 388 7.08 7.66 -37.72
N ASN A 389 8.20 8.34 -37.94
CA ASN A 389 8.60 8.81 -39.27
C ASN A 389 8.93 7.66 -40.24
N PHE A 390 9.25 6.48 -39.70
CA PHE A 390 9.56 5.27 -40.46
C PHE A 390 8.36 4.34 -40.55
N ASP A 391 7.51 4.32 -39.51
CA ASP A 391 6.26 3.55 -39.49
C ASP A 391 5.19 4.26 -38.65
N TYR A 392 4.23 4.91 -39.31
CA TYR A 392 3.16 5.65 -38.64
C TYR A 392 2.17 4.74 -37.89
N GLU A 393 2.17 3.43 -38.17
CA GLU A 393 1.32 2.43 -37.53
C GLU A 393 2.02 1.71 -36.38
N LEU A 394 3.23 2.13 -36.00
CA LEU A 394 4.04 1.46 -34.97
C LEU A 394 3.27 1.29 -33.65
N TYR A 395 2.53 2.31 -33.21
CA TYR A 395 1.74 2.19 -31.98
C TYR A 395 0.61 1.15 -32.09
N ASP A 396 -0.07 1.05 -33.24
CA ASP A 396 -1.09 0.01 -33.46
C ASP A 396 -0.46 -1.38 -33.49
N LYS A 397 0.71 -1.54 -34.11
CA LYS A 397 1.45 -2.80 -34.16
C LYS A 397 1.90 -3.24 -32.77
N ILE A 398 2.48 -2.33 -31.99
CA ILE A 398 2.85 -2.59 -30.59
C ILE A 398 1.61 -2.97 -29.77
N LEU A 399 0.53 -2.20 -29.88
CA LEU A 399 -0.72 -2.47 -29.15
C LEU A 399 -1.29 -3.84 -29.51
N THR A 400 -1.26 -4.21 -30.79
CA THR A 400 -1.71 -5.52 -31.28
C THR A 400 -0.88 -6.65 -30.66
N ILE A 401 0.44 -6.59 -30.78
CA ILE A 401 1.35 -7.62 -30.22
C ILE A 401 1.15 -7.74 -28.71
N VAL A 402 1.14 -6.62 -27.98
CA VAL A 402 0.95 -6.61 -26.53
C VAL A 402 -0.39 -7.21 -26.13
N THR A 403 -1.47 -6.86 -26.85
CA THR A 403 -2.82 -7.36 -26.55
C THR A 403 -2.93 -8.86 -26.78
N GLU A 404 -2.34 -9.36 -27.87
CA GLU A 404 -2.30 -10.79 -28.19
C GLU A 404 -1.48 -11.57 -27.15
N ARG A 405 -0.28 -11.07 -26.82
CA ARG A 405 0.62 -11.64 -25.82
C ARG A 405 -0.03 -11.72 -24.43
N ASN A 406 -0.78 -10.70 -24.02
CA ASN A 406 -1.49 -10.69 -22.75
C ASN A 406 -2.66 -11.69 -22.66
N ARG A 407 -3.05 -12.34 -23.76
CA ARG A 407 -3.99 -13.49 -23.73
C ARG A 407 -3.29 -14.78 -23.32
N GLU A 408 -1.97 -14.86 -23.46
CA GLU A 408 -1.19 -16.04 -23.11
C GLU A 408 -1.14 -16.23 -21.58
N PRO A 409 -1.30 -17.46 -21.08
CA PRO A 409 -1.13 -17.74 -19.66
C PRO A 409 0.28 -17.32 -19.18
N ASN A 410 0.35 -16.61 -18.05
CA ASN A 410 1.59 -16.15 -17.40
C ASN A 410 2.37 -15.02 -18.11
N VAL A 411 1.82 -14.45 -19.19
CA VAL A 411 2.38 -13.25 -19.82
C VAL A 411 1.64 -12.01 -19.32
N LYS A 412 2.40 -11.00 -18.91
CA LYS A 412 1.89 -9.69 -18.44
C LYS A 412 2.78 -8.57 -18.94
N ILE A 413 2.33 -7.89 -19.98
CA ILE A 413 2.99 -6.73 -20.58
C ILE A 413 2.13 -5.49 -20.35
N GLY A 414 2.62 -4.62 -19.49
CA GLY A 414 2.05 -3.36 -19.09
C GLY A 414 2.61 -2.20 -19.92
N LEU A 415 1.71 -1.36 -20.43
CA LEU A 415 2.01 -0.15 -21.18
C LEU A 415 2.23 1.03 -20.22
N GLN A 416 2.74 2.14 -20.76
CA GLN A 416 3.02 3.34 -19.96
C GLN A 416 1.77 3.91 -19.29
N ILE A 417 1.98 4.56 -18.15
CA ILE A 417 0.96 5.38 -17.51
C ILE A 417 0.50 6.45 -18.52
N HIS A 418 -0.81 6.68 -18.61
CA HIS A 418 -1.43 7.57 -19.59
C HIS A 418 -1.21 7.17 -21.06
N TYR A 419 -0.87 5.90 -21.37
CA TYR A 419 -0.67 5.44 -22.75
C TYR A 419 -1.81 5.87 -23.66
N PHE A 420 -3.04 5.46 -23.33
CA PHE A 420 -4.20 5.78 -24.14
C PHE A 420 -4.46 7.28 -24.20
N GLU A 421 -4.29 8.04 -23.11
CA GLU A 421 -4.43 9.50 -23.16
C GLU A 421 -3.50 10.15 -24.20
N LYS A 422 -2.22 9.73 -24.22
CA LYS A 422 -1.19 10.29 -25.11
C LYS A 422 -1.35 9.81 -26.55
N THR A 423 -1.62 8.53 -26.77
CA THR A 423 -1.56 7.89 -28.10
C THR A 423 -2.91 7.75 -28.78
N PHE A 424 -4.05 8.01 -28.12
CA PHE A 424 -5.39 7.75 -28.66
C PHE A 424 -5.61 8.30 -30.07
N LYS A 425 -5.09 9.51 -30.36
CA LYS A 425 -5.24 10.17 -31.66
C LYS A 425 -4.42 9.52 -32.77
N MET A 426 -3.36 8.79 -32.42
CA MET A 426 -2.44 8.13 -33.35
C MET A 426 -2.84 6.68 -33.66
N LEU A 427 -3.72 6.08 -32.85
CA LEU A 427 -4.21 4.72 -33.07
C LEU A 427 -5.22 4.66 -34.22
N SER A 428 -5.24 3.53 -34.95
CA SER A 428 -6.08 3.19 -36.11
C SER A 428 -7.60 3.24 -35.88
N LYS A 429 -8.05 3.66 -34.69
CA LYS A 429 -9.45 3.64 -34.22
C LYS A 429 -10.10 2.25 -34.26
N ASN A 430 -9.31 1.18 -34.26
CA ASN A 430 -9.80 -0.17 -34.03
C ASN A 430 -10.32 -0.30 -32.58
N MET A 431 -11.58 0.12 -32.37
CA MET A 431 -12.17 0.20 -31.03
C MET A 431 -12.16 -1.13 -30.27
N PRO A 432 -12.49 -2.29 -30.88
CA PRO A 432 -12.37 -3.58 -30.19
C PRO A 432 -10.97 -3.85 -29.62
N LEU A 433 -9.92 -3.60 -30.42
CA LEU A 433 -8.53 -3.76 -29.95
C LEU A 433 -8.22 -2.80 -28.79
N ILE A 434 -8.56 -1.53 -28.93
CA ILE A 434 -8.30 -0.50 -27.91
C ILE A 434 -9.02 -0.84 -26.60
N GLN A 435 -10.27 -1.27 -26.69
CA GLN A 435 -11.10 -1.62 -25.54
C GLN A 435 -10.58 -2.85 -24.82
N GLU A 436 -10.24 -3.91 -25.55
CA GLU A 436 -9.64 -5.12 -24.98
C GLU A 436 -8.30 -4.80 -24.32
N ALA A 437 -7.42 -4.08 -25.02
CA ALA A 437 -6.14 -3.66 -24.49
C ALA A 437 -6.33 -2.84 -23.20
N TYR A 438 -7.26 -1.89 -23.19
CA TYR A 438 -7.53 -1.06 -22.01
C TYR A 438 -7.95 -1.90 -20.79
N LEU A 439 -8.84 -2.89 -20.96
CA LEU A 439 -9.24 -3.79 -19.87
C LEU A 439 -8.07 -4.62 -19.35
N GLN A 440 -7.22 -5.15 -20.25
CA GLN A 440 -6.02 -5.87 -19.86
C GLN A 440 -5.07 -5.00 -19.04
N GLN A 441 -4.80 -3.76 -19.50
CA GLN A 441 -3.90 -2.83 -18.83
C GLN A 441 -4.42 -2.43 -17.44
N ALA A 442 -5.72 -2.12 -17.34
CA ALA A 442 -6.38 -1.81 -16.06
C ALA A 442 -6.30 -2.96 -15.04
N LYS A 443 -6.26 -4.20 -15.51
CA LYS A 443 -6.08 -5.39 -14.67
C LYS A 443 -4.62 -5.66 -14.30
N ILE A 444 -3.68 -5.36 -15.18
CA ILE A 444 -2.24 -5.56 -14.93
C ILE A 444 -1.75 -4.57 -13.87
N ASP A 445 -2.10 -3.29 -14.04
CA ASP A 445 -1.83 -2.25 -13.05
C ASP A 445 -2.98 -1.25 -13.01
N SER A 446 -3.76 -1.37 -11.95
CA SER A 446 -4.79 -0.43 -11.55
C SER A 446 -4.42 1.08 -11.47
N HIS A 447 -3.13 1.44 -11.43
CA HIS A 447 -2.67 2.83 -11.42
C HIS A 447 -2.29 3.37 -12.81
N PHE A 448 -2.30 2.53 -13.86
CA PHE A 448 -1.86 2.91 -15.20
C PHE A 448 -2.65 4.10 -15.79
N ASP A 449 -3.91 4.26 -15.39
CA ASP A 449 -4.78 5.37 -15.76
C ASP A 449 -5.56 5.86 -14.52
N TYR A 450 -4.83 6.24 -13.48
CA TYR A 450 -5.40 6.66 -12.19
C TYR A 450 -6.49 7.75 -12.34
N ASN A 451 -6.22 8.74 -13.20
CA ASN A 451 -7.14 9.85 -13.50
C ASN A 451 -8.23 9.49 -14.52
N LYS A 452 -8.19 8.29 -15.12
CA LYS A 452 -9.15 7.80 -16.12
C LYS A 452 -9.22 8.65 -17.39
N ASN A 453 -8.14 9.35 -17.73
CA ASN A 453 -8.08 10.18 -18.91
C ASN A 453 -8.09 9.32 -20.18
N GLY A 454 -7.42 8.16 -20.15
CA GLY A 454 -7.47 7.17 -21.22
C GLY A 454 -8.88 6.58 -21.36
N LEU A 455 -9.50 6.18 -20.24
CA LEU A 455 -10.88 5.68 -20.23
C LEU A 455 -11.86 6.72 -20.79
N PHE A 456 -11.71 7.99 -20.39
CA PHE A 456 -12.53 9.09 -20.88
C PHE A 456 -12.51 9.15 -22.41
N ARG A 457 -11.32 9.10 -23.03
CA ARG A 457 -11.19 9.11 -24.50
C ARG A 457 -11.91 7.94 -25.17
N ILE A 458 -11.84 6.77 -24.58
CA ILE A 458 -12.48 5.56 -25.13
C ILE A 458 -14.01 5.66 -25.01
N ILE A 459 -14.53 6.07 -23.85
CA ILE A 459 -15.98 6.21 -23.61
C ILE A 459 -16.56 7.38 -24.40
N GLU A 460 -15.83 8.48 -24.58
CA GLU A 460 -16.23 9.61 -25.42
C GLU A 460 -16.54 9.15 -26.86
N MET A 461 -15.76 8.21 -27.39
CA MET A 461 -15.99 7.63 -28.72
C MET A 461 -17.02 6.49 -28.73
N ASN A 462 -17.09 5.70 -27.66
CA ASN A 462 -18.05 4.60 -27.52
C ASN A 462 -18.60 4.54 -26.08
N PRO A 463 -19.70 5.27 -25.77
CA PRO A 463 -20.26 5.32 -24.42
C PRO A 463 -20.67 3.95 -23.86
N GLY A 464 -21.02 2.99 -24.73
CA GLY A 464 -21.37 1.63 -24.34
C GLY A 464 -20.26 0.89 -23.61
N PHE A 465 -19.00 1.26 -23.85
CA PHE A 465 -17.84 0.62 -23.21
C PHE A 465 -17.83 0.74 -21.69
N LEU A 466 -18.49 1.75 -21.11
CA LEU A 466 -18.57 1.85 -19.64
C LEU A 466 -19.26 0.60 -19.06
N LYS A 467 -20.24 0.04 -19.76
CA LYS A 467 -20.91 -1.20 -19.34
C LYS A 467 -19.93 -2.37 -19.35
N ASP A 468 -19.19 -2.55 -20.45
CA ASP A 468 -18.19 -3.62 -20.58
C ASP A 468 -17.11 -3.51 -19.48
N TYR A 469 -16.68 -2.28 -19.18
CA TYR A 469 -15.73 -2.01 -18.11
C TYR A 469 -16.28 -2.40 -16.73
N PHE A 470 -17.52 -2.04 -16.42
CA PHE A 470 -18.18 -2.46 -15.18
C PHE A 470 -18.46 -3.96 -15.12
N ASP A 471 -18.78 -4.58 -16.24
CA ASP A 471 -18.94 -6.03 -16.34
C ASP A 471 -17.63 -6.75 -16.04
N TYR A 472 -16.53 -6.24 -16.56
CA TYR A 472 -15.21 -6.84 -16.38
C TYR A 472 -14.66 -6.67 -14.96
N PHE A 473 -14.85 -5.52 -14.31
CA PHE A 473 -14.26 -5.23 -12.99
C PHE A 473 -15.26 -5.28 -11.84
N TYR A 474 -16.43 -4.65 -11.97
CA TYR A 474 -17.36 -4.54 -10.85
C TYR A 474 -18.21 -5.78 -10.68
N PHE A 475 -18.76 -6.32 -11.78
CA PHE A 475 -19.74 -7.42 -11.73
C PHE A 475 -19.11 -8.81 -11.72
N SER A 476 -17.84 -8.94 -12.06
CA SER A 476 -17.04 -10.17 -12.02
C SER A 476 -16.49 -10.55 -10.63
N ASP A 477 -16.83 -9.78 -9.58
CA ASP A 477 -16.33 -9.91 -8.20
C ASP A 477 -14.81 -9.61 -8.03
N ASP A 478 -14.25 -8.72 -8.86
CA ASP A 478 -12.92 -8.17 -8.62
C ASP A 478 -12.93 -7.23 -7.41
N ILE A 479 -12.40 -7.71 -6.27
CA ILE A 479 -12.42 -7.01 -4.98
C ILE A 479 -11.65 -5.68 -5.07
N GLU A 480 -10.54 -5.63 -5.81
CA GLU A 480 -9.65 -4.45 -5.88
C GLU A 480 -10.34 -3.21 -6.49
N PHE A 481 -11.34 -3.43 -7.34
CA PHE A 481 -12.06 -2.34 -8.00
C PHE A 481 -13.02 -1.60 -7.05
N THR A 482 -13.60 -2.31 -6.08
CA THR A 482 -14.66 -1.76 -5.21
C THR A 482 -14.13 -0.96 -4.02
N GLU A 483 -12.88 -1.19 -3.61
CA GLU A 483 -12.26 -0.57 -2.43
C GLU A 483 -11.64 0.81 -2.71
N ARG A 484 -11.44 1.18 -3.98
CA ARG A 484 -10.76 2.43 -4.36
C ARG A 484 -11.73 3.60 -4.45
N LYS A 485 -11.44 4.69 -3.75
CA LYS A 485 -12.06 6.01 -3.99
C LYS A 485 -11.60 6.55 -5.35
N ALA A 486 -12.24 6.08 -6.41
CA ALA A 486 -12.02 6.52 -7.77
C ALA A 486 -13.03 7.61 -8.12
N ASP A 487 -12.59 8.77 -8.61
CA ASP A 487 -13.50 9.78 -9.15
C ASP A 487 -14.09 9.29 -10.49
N TRP A 488 -15.42 9.35 -10.61
CA TRP A 488 -16.19 8.96 -11.79
C TRP A 488 -17.02 10.13 -12.35
N GLY A 489 -16.82 11.35 -11.87
CA GLY A 489 -17.59 12.52 -12.28
C GLY A 489 -17.47 12.86 -13.77
N PHE A 490 -16.40 12.42 -14.44
CA PHE A 490 -16.16 12.67 -15.87
C PHE A 490 -17.29 12.16 -16.77
N ILE A 491 -18.08 11.16 -16.34
CA ILE A 491 -19.15 10.59 -17.18
C ILE A 491 -20.20 11.65 -17.56
N TRP A 492 -20.35 12.71 -16.77
CA TRP A 492 -21.30 13.79 -17.05
C TRP A 492 -20.83 14.73 -18.16
N GLU A 493 -19.53 14.69 -18.49
CA GLU A 493 -18.96 15.40 -19.63
C GLU A 493 -19.33 14.74 -20.96
N ILE A 494 -19.70 13.45 -20.93
CA ILE A 494 -19.98 12.66 -22.13
C ILE A 494 -21.47 12.79 -22.53
N GLU A 495 -21.71 13.06 -23.81
CA GLU A 495 -23.05 13.12 -24.37
C GLU A 495 -23.68 11.71 -24.45
N GLY A 496 -24.99 11.61 -24.24
CA GLY A 496 -25.69 10.32 -24.31
C GLY A 496 -25.41 9.33 -23.16
N MET A 497 -24.64 9.73 -22.14
CA MET A 497 -24.21 8.82 -21.06
C MET A 497 -25.32 8.45 -20.05
N GLY A 498 -26.38 9.26 -19.96
CA GLY A 498 -27.47 9.07 -18.98
C GLY A 498 -28.13 7.68 -19.04
N PRO A 499 -28.64 7.22 -20.21
CA PRO A 499 -29.22 5.89 -20.36
C PRO A 499 -28.26 4.75 -19.98
N VAL A 500 -27.00 4.81 -20.42
CA VAL A 500 -25.99 3.78 -20.11
C VAL A 500 -25.72 3.73 -18.60
N PHE A 501 -25.56 4.89 -17.96
CA PHE A 501 -25.35 4.94 -16.51
C PHE A 501 -26.58 4.50 -15.71
N SER A 502 -27.80 4.74 -16.22
CA SER A 502 -29.03 4.25 -15.58
C SER A 502 -29.07 2.73 -15.48
N GLU A 503 -28.61 2.01 -16.51
CA GLU A 503 -28.50 0.55 -16.49
C GLU A 503 -27.48 0.07 -15.45
N ILE A 504 -26.30 0.70 -15.42
CA ILE A 504 -25.24 0.39 -14.45
C ILE A 504 -25.73 0.64 -13.02
N PHE A 505 -26.39 1.78 -12.77
CA PHE A 505 -26.94 2.14 -11.45
C PHE A 505 -27.89 1.05 -10.93
N LYS A 506 -28.82 0.57 -11.78
CA LYS A 506 -29.77 -0.47 -11.41
C LYS A 506 -29.06 -1.78 -11.08
N ARG A 507 -28.12 -2.22 -11.92
CA ARG A 507 -27.36 -3.45 -11.67
C ARG A 507 -26.52 -3.39 -10.39
N ILE A 508 -25.91 -2.24 -10.08
CA ILE A 508 -25.19 -2.03 -8.82
C ILE A 508 -26.16 -2.16 -7.62
N THR A 509 -27.37 -1.61 -7.75
CA THR A 509 -28.41 -1.68 -6.71
C THR A 509 -28.87 -3.12 -6.46
N GLU A 510 -28.93 -3.95 -7.50
CA GLU A 510 -29.32 -5.36 -7.40
C GLU A 510 -28.23 -6.23 -6.77
N LYS A 511 -26.95 -5.92 -7.07
CA LYS A 511 -25.80 -6.68 -6.56
C LYS A 511 -25.56 -6.44 -5.06
N ASN A 512 -25.63 -5.20 -4.59
CA ASN A 512 -25.19 -4.85 -3.23
C ASN A 512 -26.34 -4.65 -2.24
N VAL A 513 -26.26 -5.35 -1.11
CA VAL A 513 -27.07 -5.02 0.07
C VAL A 513 -26.44 -3.81 0.76
N PHE A 514 -26.82 -2.61 0.32
CA PHE A 514 -26.41 -1.37 0.99
C PHE A 514 -27.06 -1.29 2.38
N SER A 515 -26.30 -0.96 3.42
CA SER A 515 -26.77 -0.96 4.82
C SER A 515 -27.01 0.44 5.41
N GLY A 516 -26.71 1.51 4.66
CA GLY A 516 -27.03 2.88 5.05
C GLY A 516 -26.07 3.57 6.02
N PHE A 517 -25.05 2.88 6.54
CA PHE A 517 -24.12 3.39 7.55
C PHE A 517 -23.06 4.36 7.00
N SER A 518 -22.64 4.17 5.75
CA SER A 518 -21.51 4.90 5.14
C SER A 518 -21.87 5.46 3.75
N SER A 519 -20.91 6.15 3.14
CA SER A 519 -20.97 6.53 1.73
C SER A 519 -20.97 5.28 0.85
N HIS A 520 -21.92 5.19 -0.08
CA HIS A 520 -21.97 4.14 -1.09
C HIS A 520 -21.03 4.42 -2.28
N PHE A 521 -20.55 3.39 -2.99
CA PHE A 521 -19.69 3.52 -4.18
C PHE A 521 -20.24 4.50 -5.24
N LEU A 522 -21.56 4.50 -5.44
CA LEU A 522 -22.22 5.39 -6.42
C LEU A 522 -21.99 6.89 -6.15
N ASN A 523 -21.64 7.30 -4.92
CA ASN A 523 -21.27 8.70 -4.63
C ASN A 523 -20.11 9.20 -5.48
N ASN A 524 -19.22 8.30 -5.89
CA ASN A 524 -18.06 8.63 -6.68
C ASN A 524 -18.40 9.20 -8.06
N PHE A 525 -19.60 8.93 -8.59
CA PHE A 525 -20.08 9.50 -9.86
C PHE A 525 -20.61 10.92 -9.69
N PHE A 526 -20.85 11.38 -8.46
CA PHE A 526 -21.50 12.65 -8.19
C PHE A 526 -20.65 13.59 -7.33
N SER A 527 -19.42 13.18 -7.01
CA SER A 527 -18.46 13.97 -6.25
C SER A 527 -17.57 14.79 -7.20
N ASN A 528 -16.98 15.89 -6.72
CA ASN A 528 -16.00 16.72 -7.45
C ASN A 528 -16.41 17.19 -8.87
N LEU A 529 -17.71 17.35 -9.13
CA LEU A 529 -18.19 17.76 -10.45
C LEU A 529 -17.82 19.21 -10.77
N LYS A 530 -17.44 19.47 -12.03
CA LYS A 530 -17.37 20.82 -12.59
C LYS A 530 -18.73 21.51 -12.52
N GLU A 531 -18.74 22.82 -12.30
CA GLU A 531 -19.96 23.59 -12.02
C GLU A 531 -21.01 23.45 -13.14
N ASP A 532 -20.57 23.45 -14.40
CA ASP A 532 -21.41 23.31 -15.58
C ASP A 532 -22.02 21.91 -15.75
N LYS A 533 -21.47 20.88 -15.06
CA LYS A 533 -21.97 19.49 -15.11
C LYS A 533 -22.89 19.12 -13.95
N LYS A 534 -22.87 19.90 -12.87
CA LYS A 534 -23.71 19.68 -11.67
C LYS A 534 -25.20 19.63 -12.00
N ALA A 535 -25.66 20.50 -12.89
CA ALA A 535 -27.07 20.56 -13.30
C ALA A 535 -27.53 19.26 -13.98
N LYS A 536 -26.76 18.78 -14.97
CA LYS A 536 -27.03 17.53 -15.69
C LYS A 536 -27.07 16.32 -14.75
N ALA A 537 -26.11 16.23 -13.82
CA ALA A 537 -26.07 15.15 -12.83
C ALA A 537 -27.24 15.21 -11.84
N ASN A 538 -27.68 16.42 -11.45
CA ASN A 538 -28.86 16.61 -10.58
C ASN A 538 -30.15 16.20 -11.29
N GLU A 539 -30.31 16.65 -12.53
CA GLU A 539 -31.47 16.32 -13.35
C GLU A 539 -31.60 14.80 -13.52
N PHE A 540 -30.49 14.10 -13.75
CA PHE A 540 -30.47 12.64 -13.76
C PHE A 540 -31.03 12.04 -12.46
N LEU A 541 -30.62 12.52 -11.28
CA LEU A 541 -31.13 12.02 -10.00
C LEU A 541 -32.62 12.29 -9.82
N PHE A 542 -33.11 13.46 -10.25
CA PHE A 542 -34.53 13.80 -10.19
C PHE A 542 -35.37 12.89 -11.10
N GLU A 543 -34.93 12.66 -12.33
CA GLU A 543 -35.62 11.76 -13.26
C GLU A 543 -35.55 10.30 -12.80
N LEU A 544 -34.41 9.87 -12.25
CA LEU A 544 -34.27 8.54 -11.67
C LEU A 544 -35.21 8.33 -10.48
N LEU A 545 -35.37 9.35 -9.63
CA LEU A 545 -36.31 9.31 -8.52
C LEU A 545 -37.77 9.23 -9.00
N LYS A 546 -38.17 10.07 -9.97
CA LYS A 546 -39.51 10.03 -10.55
C LYS A 546 -39.84 8.67 -11.16
N ALA A 547 -38.88 8.03 -11.82
CA ALA A 547 -39.07 6.72 -12.42
C ALA A 547 -39.12 5.57 -11.39
N ASN A 548 -38.55 5.74 -10.19
CA ASN A 548 -38.32 4.64 -9.24
C ASN A 548 -38.77 4.94 -7.79
N TYR A 549 -39.66 5.91 -7.55
CA TYR A 549 -40.06 6.35 -6.20
C TYR A 549 -40.68 5.25 -5.31
N LYS A 550 -41.06 4.10 -5.89
CA LYS A 550 -41.57 2.92 -5.17
C LYS A 550 -40.47 1.92 -4.79
N ASP A 551 -39.29 1.96 -5.42
CA ASP A 551 -38.17 1.08 -5.07
C ASP A 551 -37.33 1.72 -3.94
N ILE A 552 -37.57 1.25 -2.72
CA ILE A 552 -36.88 1.71 -1.50
C ILE A 552 -35.36 1.62 -1.63
N ARG A 553 -34.81 0.63 -2.34
CA ARG A 553 -33.36 0.46 -2.47
C ARG A 553 -32.76 1.56 -3.33
N ILE A 554 -33.38 1.83 -4.49
CA ILE A 554 -32.96 2.93 -5.38
C ILE A 554 -33.10 4.27 -4.68
N VAL A 555 -34.25 4.52 -4.02
CA VAL A 555 -34.48 5.76 -3.27
C VAL A 555 -33.42 5.95 -2.18
N ASN A 556 -33.08 4.91 -1.42
CA ASN A 556 -32.04 4.97 -0.39
C ASN A 556 -30.66 5.31 -0.95
N LEU A 557 -30.31 4.83 -2.14
CA LEU A 557 -29.07 5.19 -2.81
C LEU A 557 -29.07 6.64 -3.31
N ILE A 558 -30.19 7.11 -3.87
CA ILE A 558 -30.35 8.52 -4.26
C ILE A 558 -30.21 9.44 -3.04
N VAL A 559 -30.84 9.09 -1.92
CA VAL A 559 -30.73 9.83 -0.65
C VAL A 559 -29.29 9.79 -0.13
N ASN A 560 -28.59 8.65 -0.23
CA ASN A 560 -27.19 8.57 0.14
C ASN A 560 -26.31 9.50 -0.71
N ILE A 561 -26.53 9.54 -2.03
CA ILE A 561 -25.85 10.47 -2.95
C ILE A 561 -26.11 11.92 -2.58
N ALA A 562 -27.36 12.28 -2.30
CA ALA A 562 -27.71 13.62 -1.87
C ALA A 562 -27.08 14.00 -0.51
N ARG A 563 -26.81 13.04 0.38
CA ARG A 563 -26.19 13.33 1.69
C ARG A 563 -24.67 13.49 1.62
N TYR A 564 -23.99 12.69 0.82
CA TYR A 564 -22.53 12.62 0.81
C TYR A 564 -21.90 13.37 -0.36
N ALA A 565 -22.49 13.30 -1.55
CA ALA A 565 -21.92 13.89 -2.76
C ALA A 565 -22.63 15.19 -3.20
N ARG A 566 -23.97 15.28 -3.06
CA ARG A 566 -24.80 16.38 -3.57
C ARG A 566 -25.69 17.04 -2.50
N LYS A 567 -25.07 17.52 -1.41
CA LYS A 567 -25.76 18.09 -0.23
C LYS A 567 -26.73 19.22 -0.58
N GLU A 568 -26.41 19.99 -1.60
CA GLU A 568 -27.17 21.13 -2.07
C GLU A 568 -28.56 20.78 -2.63
N ILE A 569 -28.78 19.53 -3.10
CA ILE A 569 -30.10 19.09 -3.60
C ILE A 569 -30.86 18.18 -2.63
N TYR A 570 -30.32 17.93 -1.43
CA TYR A 570 -30.96 17.03 -0.47
C TYR A 570 -32.41 17.45 -0.16
N GLU A 571 -32.63 18.74 0.06
CA GLU A 571 -33.96 19.31 0.27
C GLU A 571 -34.88 19.07 -0.94
N ASN A 572 -34.41 19.33 -2.16
CA ASN A 572 -35.18 19.09 -3.38
C ASN A 572 -35.54 17.62 -3.56
N ILE A 573 -34.64 16.69 -3.26
CA ILE A 573 -34.88 15.24 -3.33
C ILE A 573 -35.95 14.82 -2.31
N LEU A 574 -35.86 15.31 -1.07
CA LEU A 574 -36.85 15.02 -0.03
C LEU A 574 -38.23 15.56 -0.43
N LEU A 575 -38.31 16.82 -0.89
CA LEU A 575 -39.56 17.44 -1.32
C LEU A 575 -40.17 16.76 -2.55
N LEU A 576 -39.34 16.35 -3.51
CA LEU A 576 -39.79 15.59 -4.68
C LEU A 576 -40.29 14.20 -4.30
N TYR A 577 -39.63 13.50 -3.39
CA TYR A 577 -40.11 12.19 -2.94
C TYR A 577 -41.47 12.27 -2.26
N ILE A 578 -41.66 13.22 -1.32
CA ILE A 578 -42.92 13.34 -0.58
C ILE A 578 -44.08 13.84 -1.46
N SER A 579 -43.81 14.47 -2.61
CA SER A 579 -44.87 14.81 -3.58
C SER A 579 -45.31 13.58 -4.39
N LEU A 580 -44.42 12.59 -4.56
CA LEU A 580 -44.67 11.34 -5.27
C LEU A 580 -45.21 10.22 -4.36
N ASN A 581 -44.84 10.20 -3.08
CA ASN A 581 -45.22 9.15 -2.13
C ASN A 581 -45.43 9.69 -0.71
N GLN A 582 -46.67 9.63 -0.22
CA GLN A 582 -47.06 10.09 1.12
C GLN A 582 -47.27 8.94 2.13
N ASP A 583 -46.90 7.69 1.81
CA ASP A 583 -47.04 6.55 2.72
C ASP A 583 -46.04 6.66 3.90
N PRO A 584 -46.53 6.74 5.16
CA PRO A 584 -45.66 6.89 6.33
C PRO A 584 -44.79 5.66 6.62
N ASP A 585 -45.25 4.45 6.30
CA ASP A 585 -44.51 3.22 6.54
C ASP A 585 -43.36 3.08 5.55
N VAL A 586 -43.61 3.43 4.29
CA VAL A 586 -42.54 3.47 3.26
C VAL A 586 -41.56 4.60 3.57
N PHE A 587 -42.04 5.79 3.94
CA PHE A 587 -41.19 6.91 4.34
C PHE A 587 -40.25 6.54 5.49
N GLY A 588 -40.76 5.79 6.49
CA GLY A 588 -39.97 5.30 7.61
C GLY A 588 -38.82 4.37 7.19
N LYS A 589 -38.94 3.66 6.07
CA LYS A 589 -37.89 2.75 5.59
C LYS A 589 -36.76 3.48 4.84
N ILE A 590 -36.92 4.76 4.51
CA ILE A 590 -35.90 5.55 3.83
C ILE A 590 -34.89 6.12 4.85
N TRP A 591 -33.60 6.01 4.53
CA TRP A 591 -32.47 6.44 5.35
C TRP A 591 -32.16 7.93 5.19
N TRP A 592 -33.15 8.78 5.46
CA TRP A 592 -33.04 10.24 5.33
C TRP A 592 -31.84 10.84 6.05
N ARG A 593 -31.48 10.33 7.24
CA ARG A 593 -30.28 10.73 7.99
C ARG A 593 -29.14 9.71 7.95
N GLY A 594 -29.29 8.61 7.20
CA GLY A 594 -28.42 7.43 7.29
C GLY A 594 -28.89 6.42 8.33
N ASN A 595 -28.14 5.32 8.45
CA ASN A 595 -28.44 4.21 9.35
C ASN A 595 -27.41 4.06 10.49
N GLY A 596 -26.70 5.12 10.88
CA GLY A 596 -25.69 5.12 11.97
C GLY A 596 -24.60 6.17 11.77
N GLY A 597 -23.53 6.15 12.58
CA GLY A 597 -22.40 7.06 12.47
C GLY A 597 -21.20 6.69 13.37
N GLU A 598 -20.03 7.23 13.06
CA GLU A 598 -18.84 7.22 13.93
C GLU A 598 -18.85 8.48 14.80
N TYR A 599 -18.58 8.32 16.09
CA TYR A 599 -18.63 9.40 17.08
C TYR A 599 -17.38 9.37 17.95
N ASN A 600 -16.86 10.54 18.34
CA ASN A 600 -15.69 10.62 19.21
C ASN A 600 -16.07 10.37 20.67
N GLY A 601 -15.08 10.00 21.49
CA GLY A 601 -15.26 9.84 22.94
C GLY A 601 -15.61 11.18 23.60
N GLY A 602 -16.90 11.45 23.77
CA GLY A 602 -17.43 12.70 24.34
C GLY A 602 -18.69 13.20 23.64
N ASP A 603 -18.97 12.74 22.42
CA ASP A 603 -20.18 13.09 21.69
C ASP A 603 -21.41 12.36 22.27
N ILE A 604 -22.56 13.04 22.37
CA ILE A 604 -23.86 12.42 22.70
C ILE A 604 -24.57 12.10 21.38
N SER A 605 -24.46 10.87 20.92
CA SER A 605 -24.94 10.50 19.59
C SER A 605 -26.44 10.76 19.42
N GLY A 606 -27.26 10.46 20.44
CA GLY A 606 -28.70 10.70 20.44
C GLY A 606 -29.11 12.16 20.20
N GLU A 607 -28.33 13.13 20.69
CA GLU A 607 -28.61 14.56 20.43
C GLU A 607 -28.33 14.94 18.99
N ILE A 608 -27.23 14.42 18.44
CA ILE A 608 -26.87 14.60 17.03
C ILE A 608 -27.98 14.03 16.15
N GLU A 609 -28.43 12.79 16.43
CA GLU A 609 -29.50 12.14 15.66
C GLU A 609 -30.83 12.91 15.74
N ALA A 610 -31.19 13.40 16.93
CA ALA A 610 -32.41 14.17 17.14
C ALA A 610 -32.38 15.49 16.34
N ASN A 611 -31.23 16.16 16.30
CA ASN A 611 -31.06 17.40 15.55
C ASN A 611 -31.16 17.18 14.03
N ASP A 612 -30.66 16.06 13.50
CA ASP A 612 -30.85 15.71 12.09
C ASP A 612 -32.33 15.50 11.75
N TRP A 613 -33.08 14.79 12.60
CA TRP A 613 -34.52 14.62 12.40
C TRP A 613 -35.31 15.93 12.50
N LYS A 614 -34.91 16.86 13.39
CA LYS A 614 -35.51 18.20 13.47
C LYS A 614 -35.30 19.00 12.18
N LYS A 615 -34.13 18.90 11.54
CA LYS A 615 -33.86 19.52 10.23
C LYS A 615 -34.73 18.92 9.13
N ILE A 616 -34.92 17.60 9.13
CA ILE A 616 -35.81 16.93 8.16
C ILE A 616 -37.26 17.41 8.36
N LEU A 617 -37.71 17.52 9.62
CA LEU A 617 -39.05 18.03 9.93
C LEU A 617 -39.25 19.46 9.40
N SER A 618 -38.28 20.36 9.60
CA SER A 618 -38.39 21.75 9.15
C SER A 618 -38.38 21.89 7.62
N ILE A 619 -37.76 20.96 6.88
CA ILE A 619 -37.90 20.89 5.42
C ILE A 619 -39.34 20.51 5.05
N ILE A 620 -39.89 19.46 5.65
CA ILE A 620 -41.24 18.96 5.32
C ILE A 620 -42.33 19.97 5.71
N GLU A 621 -42.14 20.73 6.78
CA GLU A 621 -43.07 21.79 7.19
C GLU A 621 -43.16 22.95 6.20
N ARG A 622 -42.13 23.15 5.37
CA ARG A 622 -42.14 24.15 4.29
C ARG A 622 -42.85 23.66 3.01
N SER A 623 -43.27 22.39 2.95
CA SER A 623 -43.98 21.83 1.80
C SER A 623 -45.43 22.28 1.73
N GLU A 624 -45.93 22.55 0.52
CA GLU A 624 -47.32 22.98 0.26
C GLU A 624 -48.36 21.85 0.42
N HIS A 625 -47.96 20.59 0.59
CA HIS A 625 -48.86 19.42 0.69
C HIS A 625 -49.49 19.21 2.09
N GLY A 626 -49.80 20.31 2.78
CA GLY A 626 -49.91 20.42 4.24
C GLY A 626 -50.67 19.33 5.02
N THR A 627 -51.86 18.92 4.59
CA THR A 627 -52.69 17.95 5.33
C THR A 627 -52.29 16.49 5.08
N ASN A 628 -51.84 16.15 3.87
CA ASN A 628 -51.46 14.77 3.51
C ASN A 628 -50.16 14.31 4.20
N LEU A 629 -49.35 15.25 4.68
CA LEU A 629 -48.07 14.98 5.34
C LEU A 629 -48.18 14.79 6.87
N ILE A 630 -49.37 14.93 7.47
CA ILE A 630 -49.57 14.75 8.91
C ILE A 630 -49.04 13.39 9.41
N PRO A 631 -49.32 12.24 8.74
CA PRO A 631 -48.78 10.95 9.18
C PRO A 631 -47.25 10.88 9.15
N ILE A 632 -46.61 11.42 8.10
CA ILE A 632 -45.15 11.48 7.98
C ILE A 632 -44.53 12.36 9.08
N LYS A 633 -45.14 13.53 9.36
CA LYS A 633 -44.71 14.43 10.44
C LYS A 633 -44.76 13.72 11.79
N LYS A 634 -45.75 12.86 12.02
CA LYS A 634 -45.84 12.03 13.24
C LYS A 634 -44.67 11.04 13.34
N VAL A 635 -44.36 10.30 12.27
CA VAL A 635 -43.21 9.37 12.24
C VAL A 635 -41.90 10.07 12.62
N ILE A 636 -41.67 11.29 12.11
CA ILE A 636 -40.45 12.06 12.43
C ILE A 636 -40.44 12.50 13.89
N LYS A 637 -41.55 13.01 14.42
CA LYS A 637 -41.65 13.41 15.83
C LYS A 637 -41.40 12.24 16.78
N ASP A 638 -41.92 11.07 16.46
CA ASP A 638 -41.67 9.84 17.25
C ASP A 638 -40.19 9.45 17.24
N ARG A 639 -39.50 9.60 16.10
CA ARG A 639 -38.04 9.41 16.01
C ARG A 639 -37.24 10.42 16.84
N ILE A 640 -37.59 11.70 16.75
CA ILE A 640 -36.95 12.77 17.57
C ILE A 640 -37.07 12.41 19.05
N TYR A 641 -38.27 12.02 19.51
CA TYR A 641 -38.49 11.62 20.89
C TYR A 641 -37.64 10.41 21.31
N SER A 642 -37.54 9.40 20.44
CA SER A 642 -36.70 8.23 20.70
C SER A 642 -35.21 8.59 20.83
N CYS A 643 -34.69 9.42 19.93
CA CYS A 643 -33.29 9.87 19.95
C CYS A 643 -32.97 10.68 21.22
N LEU A 644 -33.88 11.56 21.64
CA LEU A 644 -33.71 12.34 22.89
C LEU A 644 -33.71 11.46 24.14
N ARG A 645 -34.55 10.42 24.20
CA ARG A 645 -34.49 9.45 25.31
C ARG A 645 -33.17 8.69 25.34
N PHE A 646 -32.63 8.33 24.17
CA PHE A 646 -31.33 7.66 24.08
C PHE A 646 -30.19 8.58 24.54
N ALA A 647 -30.22 9.85 24.14
CA ALA A 647 -29.25 10.86 24.58
C ALA A 647 -29.17 10.99 26.11
N GLU A 648 -30.31 10.97 26.81
CA GLU A 648 -30.33 11.02 28.29
C GLU A 648 -29.70 9.76 28.91
N SER A 649 -29.87 8.59 28.29
CA SER A 649 -29.19 7.36 28.71
C SER A 649 -27.68 7.45 28.49
N GLU A 650 -27.22 8.00 27.35
CA GLU A 650 -25.78 8.20 27.07
C GLU A 650 -25.13 9.14 28.08
N LYS A 651 -25.78 10.28 28.40
CA LYS A 651 -25.30 11.23 29.41
C LYS A 651 -25.18 10.59 30.79
N THR A 652 -26.17 9.79 31.18
CA THR A 652 -26.15 9.07 32.46
C THR A 652 -24.96 8.11 32.53
N ASN A 653 -24.70 7.36 31.45
CA ASN A 653 -23.57 6.43 31.40
C ASN A 653 -22.21 7.15 31.42
N LEU A 654 -22.07 8.26 30.69
CA LEU A 654 -20.86 9.08 30.71
C LEU A 654 -20.57 9.69 32.08
N PHE A 655 -21.61 9.95 32.88
CA PHE A 655 -21.45 10.39 34.26
C PHE A 655 -20.97 9.25 35.18
N LEU A 656 -21.41 8.01 34.94
CA LEU A 656 -21.03 6.83 35.73
C LEU A 656 -19.66 6.24 35.37
N ASP A 657 -19.18 6.46 34.15
CA ASP A 657 -17.87 6.02 33.66
C ASP A 657 -16.72 6.99 34.07
N ARG A 658 -17.03 8.14 34.70
CA ARG A 658 -16.07 9.10 35.29
C ARG A 658 -15.88 8.81 36.76
#